data_AF-A0A2E2UAZ1-F1
#
_entry.id   AF-A0A2E2UAZ1-F1
#
_cell.length_a   1.000
_cell.length_b   1.000
_cell.length_c   1.000
_cell.angle_alpha   90.00
_cell.angle_beta   90.00
_cell.angle_gamma   90.00
#
_symmetry.space_group_name_H-M   'P 1'
#
loop_
_entity.id
_entity.type
_entity.pdbx_description
1 polymer ?
#
loop_
_entity_poly.entity_id
_entity_poly.type
_entity_poly.pdbx_seq_one_letter_code
_entity_poly.pdbx_strand_id
1 'polypeptide(L)'
;MIIYRGSTKEISTKGENLAFHFTDDYSVFDYGKMPESIPKKGKYLTTMAVEWFNILQDPKTYESLTTPPFIKSNLNPSSLEQLKKEGAKTHFIKRLGKRKIEVQKFNVLKVNSGKDHYDYSSYRSRPTQTTIPLECIFRFGAPQGSSLLDKDPSLEPNTQFDEIKIEFTTKLEKKDRKLNEAQAIEMAALTKEELQDLKDLIQIYACVLWKKFNNTGLILWDGKFEFAFGKELSTNKREIILIDSIGPDELRLTYQGQSLSKEFLRQAYRKTKWYQDWISGEKKSPPKLGKKTIKVAKDIYKHLSLMFFKEELELPEKTLKKLKRSNQHVVILGKGGREHALATAIAKSADVKQVTVIPGNPGMNQGKIKTRVLPQDEWISYCKNEFISYVVIGPEDLIASGWGDKLRESNIACVAPSQKASQLESSKAFAKNFMQNHRIPTAHFSTFTDQETAKFYVEESDQNEFVVKKSGLAAGKGVFICHSKSEAFESVEKIHDDEIVIEELMNGPEVSYFALCDGTDYLTLGTACDYKRLLDGDKGPNTGGMGCYSPAHWVSSKDTRTIEKTVLKPTLKAMKKEGTPFQGILFIGLMKTDKGFKVLEYNVRFGDPETQTLLPRIKEGFHEACYFAAHGKLNKAKLKTSDKHSVHLVKASQNYPFKSSEPQTIENTFESNKEAQLYYAGVASQGAHLVANGGRVLGITCLSKDLKTARKLVYKKAAEIRFSGEQYRKDIGL
;
A
#
# COMPACT_ATOMS: atom_id res chain seq x y z
N MET A 1 -46.45 23.02 8.01
CA MET A 1 -45.87 23.33 9.34
C MET A 1 -44.63 22.46 9.55
N ILE A 2 -43.52 22.97 10.10
CA ILE A 2 -42.36 22.13 10.47
C ILE A 2 -42.73 21.36 11.73
N ILE A 3 -42.60 20.04 11.71
CA ILE A 3 -42.95 19.14 12.82
C ILE A 3 -41.73 18.49 13.46
N TYR A 4 -40.57 18.51 12.78
CA TYR A 4 -39.30 18.03 13.33
C TYR A 4 -38.11 18.78 12.73
N ARG A 5 -37.09 19.07 13.55
CA ARG A 5 -35.83 19.68 13.13
C ARG A 5 -34.67 18.80 13.56
N GLY A 6 -34.05 18.11 12.60
CA GLY A 6 -32.84 17.33 12.80
C GLY A 6 -31.60 18.01 12.20
N SER A 7 -30.44 17.49 12.55
CA SER A 7 -29.15 17.97 12.00
C SER A 7 -28.96 17.64 10.52
N THR A 8 -29.62 16.62 9.99
CA THR A 8 -29.54 16.22 8.57
C THR A 8 -30.72 16.70 7.74
N LYS A 9 -31.93 16.72 8.33
CA LYS A 9 -33.18 17.10 7.65
C LYS A 9 -34.19 17.72 8.60
N GLU A 10 -34.97 18.66 8.09
CA GLU A 10 -36.19 19.18 8.70
C GLU A 10 -37.40 18.50 8.05
N ILE A 11 -38.43 18.20 8.83
CA ILE A 11 -39.64 17.55 8.34
C ILE A 11 -40.82 18.50 8.52
N SER A 12 -41.60 18.67 7.46
CA SER A 12 -42.83 19.46 7.48
C SER A 12 -44.01 18.71 6.90
N THR A 13 -45.22 19.01 7.36
CA THR A 13 -46.46 18.49 6.77
C THR A 13 -46.68 19.05 5.37
N LYS A 14 -47.19 18.21 4.46
CA LYS A 14 -47.60 18.58 3.09
C LYS A 14 -48.85 17.79 2.70
N GLY A 15 -50.03 18.34 2.97
CA GLY A 15 -51.28 17.60 2.84
C GLY A 15 -51.26 16.37 3.76
N GLU A 16 -51.57 15.20 3.21
CA GLU A 16 -51.48 13.91 3.91
C GLU A 16 -50.04 13.35 3.98
N ASN A 17 -49.11 13.93 3.21
CA ASN A 17 -47.71 13.52 3.09
C ASN A 17 -46.77 14.36 3.98
N LEU A 18 -45.49 13.97 3.98
CA LEU A 18 -44.40 14.73 4.57
C LEU A 18 -43.48 15.30 3.49
N ALA A 19 -42.91 16.47 3.76
CA ALA A 19 -41.82 17.03 2.99
C ALA A 19 -40.55 17.02 3.84
N PHE A 20 -39.51 16.33 3.35
CA PHE A 20 -38.19 16.30 3.96
C PHE A 20 -37.32 17.38 3.31
N HIS A 21 -36.77 18.27 4.12
CA HIS A 21 -35.87 19.34 3.71
C HIS A 21 -34.46 19.09 4.26
N PHE A 22 -33.53 18.68 3.39
CA PHE A 22 -32.16 18.35 3.79
C PHE A 22 -31.34 19.61 4.07
N THR A 23 -30.70 19.67 5.24
CA THR A 23 -29.93 20.82 5.73
C THR A 23 -28.45 20.70 5.35
N ASP A 24 -27.72 21.82 5.43
CA ASP A 24 -26.26 21.82 5.28
C ASP A 24 -25.57 21.58 6.63
N ASP A 25 -26.36 21.51 7.69
CA ASP A 25 -25.90 21.19 9.03
C ASP A 25 -25.45 19.73 9.09
N TYR A 26 -24.66 19.43 10.11
CA TYR A 26 -24.26 18.08 10.44
C TYR A 26 -24.16 17.94 11.96
N SER A 27 -24.18 16.68 12.40
CA SER A 27 -23.94 16.27 13.79
C SER A 27 -22.84 15.22 13.76
N VAL A 28 -21.99 15.18 14.79
CA VAL A 28 -21.05 14.08 15.05
C VAL A 28 -21.21 13.62 16.49
N PHE A 29 -21.01 12.32 16.72
CA PHE A 29 -21.14 11.68 18.04
C PHE A 29 -22.46 11.98 18.77
N ASP A 30 -23.51 12.24 18.00
CA ASP A 30 -24.85 12.58 18.48
C ASP A 30 -24.88 13.79 19.43
N TYR A 31 -23.86 14.66 19.33
CA TYR A 31 -23.75 15.90 20.09
C TYR A 31 -24.85 16.92 19.76
N GLY A 32 -25.41 16.82 18.56
CA GLY A 32 -26.39 17.78 18.02
C GLY A 32 -25.80 18.61 16.90
N LYS A 33 -26.33 19.83 16.69
CA LYS A 33 -25.89 20.69 15.60
C LYS A 33 -24.46 21.22 15.87
N MET A 34 -23.55 20.98 14.92
CA MET A 34 -22.18 21.47 14.97
C MET A 34 -22.09 22.97 14.64
N PRO A 35 -21.03 23.70 15.07
CA PRO A 35 -20.95 25.16 14.97
C PRO A 35 -20.79 25.71 13.55
N GLU A 36 -20.62 24.84 12.56
CA GLU A 36 -20.51 25.19 11.15
C GLU A 36 -21.33 24.22 10.28
N SER A 37 -21.56 24.63 9.04
CA SER A 37 -22.29 23.82 8.05
C SER A 37 -21.36 23.42 6.91
N ILE A 38 -21.72 22.33 6.22
CA ILE A 38 -21.01 21.85 5.03
C ILE A 38 -21.74 22.41 3.81
N PRO A 39 -21.15 23.37 3.08
CA PRO A 39 -21.88 24.08 2.04
C PRO A 39 -22.40 23.14 0.95
N LYS A 40 -23.70 23.22 0.66
CA LYS A 40 -24.41 22.38 -0.34
C LYS A 40 -24.59 20.91 0.07
N LYS A 41 -24.23 20.49 1.29
CA LYS A 41 -24.47 19.11 1.78
C LYS A 41 -25.91 18.65 1.56
N GLY A 42 -26.89 19.48 1.92
CA GLY A 42 -28.30 19.11 1.79
C GLY A 42 -28.72 18.86 0.34
N LYS A 43 -28.13 19.59 -0.63
CA LYS A 43 -28.36 19.34 -2.07
C LYS A 43 -27.81 17.97 -2.49
N TYR A 44 -26.60 17.64 -2.04
CA TYR A 44 -25.95 16.37 -2.38
C TYR A 44 -26.70 15.19 -1.75
N LEU A 45 -27.08 15.29 -0.47
CA LEU A 45 -27.89 14.29 0.21
C LEU A 45 -29.25 14.08 -0.45
N THR A 46 -29.95 15.16 -0.83
CA THR A 46 -31.22 15.05 -1.57
C THR A 46 -31.04 14.28 -2.88
N THR A 47 -29.94 14.51 -3.58
CA THR A 47 -29.67 13.83 -4.84
C THR A 47 -29.43 12.35 -4.59
N MET A 48 -28.53 12.00 -3.65
CA MET A 48 -28.26 10.61 -3.29
C MET A 48 -29.51 9.86 -2.81
N ALA A 49 -30.32 10.48 -1.95
CA ALA A 49 -31.55 9.87 -1.43
C ALA A 49 -32.51 9.51 -2.57
N VAL A 50 -32.75 10.44 -3.50
CA VAL A 50 -33.62 10.21 -4.66
C VAL A 50 -33.08 9.07 -5.54
N GLU A 51 -31.79 9.07 -5.85
CA GLU A 51 -31.20 8.03 -6.68
C GLU A 51 -31.26 6.65 -6.01
N TRP A 52 -31.03 6.57 -4.70
CA TRP A 52 -31.16 5.30 -3.97
C TRP A 52 -32.59 4.79 -3.93
N PHE A 53 -33.58 5.67 -3.71
CA PHE A 53 -34.98 5.25 -3.78
C PHE A 53 -35.33 4.73 -5.17
N ASN A 54 -34.94 5.44 -6.24
CA ASN A 54 -35.18 5.00 -7.61
C ASN A 54 -34.52 3.65 -7.90
N ILE A 55 -33.25 3.46 -7.51
CA ILE A 55 -32.52 2.20 -7.69
C ILE A 55 -33.22 1.06 -6.95
N LEU A 56 -33.60 1.26 -5.68
CA LEU A 56 -34.23 0.20 -4.91
C LEU A 56 -35.65 -0.09 -5.41
N GLN A 57 -36.38 0.89 -5.93
CA GLN A 57 -37.72 0.72 -6.49
C GLN A 57 -37.71 0.08 -7.89
N ASP A 58 -36.61 0.14 -8.63
CA ASP A 58 -36.49 -0.48 -9.96
C ASP A 58 -36.31 -2.01 -9.82
N PRO A 59 -37.25 -2.84 -10.32
CA PRO A 59 -37.12 -4.29 -10.27
C PRO A 59 -35.87 -4.82 -10.99
N LYS A 60 -35.37 -4.11 -12.02
CA LYS A 60 -34.16 -4.50 -12.77
C LYS A 60 -32.90 -4.51 -11.92
N THR A 61 -32.88 -3.75 -10.83
CA THR A 61 -31.76 -3.73 -9.88
C THR A 61 -31.46 -5.13 -9.32
N TYR A 62 -32.46 -6.00 -9.25
CA TYR A 62 -32.38 -7.31 -8.58
C TYR A 62 -32.10 -8.48 -9.53
N GLU A 63 -32.22 -8.31 -10.86
CA GLU A 63 -32.10 -9.40 -11.85
C GLU A 63 -30.75 -10.12 -11.80
N SER A 64 -29.66 -9.36 -11.59
CA SER A 64 -28.28 -9.86 -11.53
C SER A 64 -27.61 -9.64 -10.17
N LEU A 65 -28.40 -9.50 -9.11
CA LEU A 65 -27.87 -9.23 -7.78
C LEU A 65 -27.29 -10.51 -7.17
N THR A 66 -26.03 -10.42 -6.71
CA THR A 66 -25.34 -11.49 -5.98
C THR A 66 -24.79 -10.94 -4.68
N THR A 67 -24.42 -11.84 -3.76
CA THR A 67 -23.63 -11.46 -2.58
C THR A 67 -22.19 -11.10 -2.99
N PRO A 68 -21.48 -10.33 -2.15
CA PRO A 68 -20.05 -10.10 -2.32
C PRO A 68 -19.27 -11.43 -2.33
N PRO A 69 -18.14 -11.54 -3.07
CA PRO A 69 -17.36 -12.78 -3.15
C PRO A 69 -16.83 -13.32 -1.82
N PHE A 70 -16.68 -12.44 -0.81
CA PHE A 70 -16.22 -12.81 0.53
C PHE A 70 -17.35 -13.24 1.46
N ILE A 71 -18.62 -13.08 1.06
CA ILE A 71 -19.78 -13.54 1.83
C ILE A 71 -20.11 -14.97 1.42
N LYS A 72 -20.14 -15.88 2.39
CA LYS A 72 -20.36 -17.33 2.17
C LYS A 72 -21.83 -17.68 1.94
N SER A 73 -22.75 -16.92 2.51
CA SER A 73 -24.18 -17.15 2.39
C SER A 73 -24.77 -16.54 1.12
N ASN A 74 -25.81 -17.17 0.59
CA ASN A 74 -26.59 -16.64 -0.53
C ASN A 74 -27.78 -15.81 -0.02
N LEU A 75 -28.29 -14.91 -0.86
CA LEU A 75 -29.54 -14.18 -0.59
C LEU A 75 -30.73 -15.14 -0.60
N ASN A 76 -31.76 -14.85 0.20
CA ASN A 76 -33.00 -15.61 0.19
C ASN A 76 -33.64 -15.56 -1.22
N PRO A 77 -33.83 -16.71 -1.90
CA PRO A 77 -34.37 -16.72 -3.25
C PRO A 77 -35.79 -16.15 -3.35
N SER A 78 -36.67 -16.44 -2.40
CA SER A 78 -38.07 -16.01 -2.44
C SER A 78 -38.18 -14.48 -2.32
N SER A 79 -37.46 -13.91 -1.36
CA SER A 79 -37.41 -12.46 -1.13
C SER A 79 -36.79 -11.73 -2.33
N LEU A 80 -35.78 -12.32 -2.97
CA LEU A 80 -35.15 -11.76 -4.16
C LEU A 80 -36.08 -11.81 -5.39
N GLU A 81 -36.79 -12.91 -5.63
CA GLU A 81 -37.76 -13.03 -6.74
C GLU A 81 -38.91 -12.03 -6.60
N GLN A 82 -39.40 -11.80 -5.37
CA GLN A 82 -40.41 -10.76 -5.14
C GLN A 82 -39.91 -9.37 -5.54
N LEU A 83 -38.66 -9.04 -5.20
CA LEU A 83 -38.06 -7.75 -5.55
C LEU A 83 -37.77 -7.63 -7.06
N LYS A 84 -37.41 -8.72 -7.74
CA LYS A 84 -37.30 -8.74 -9.22
C LYS A 84 -38.63 -8.47 -9.93
N LYS A 85 -39.75 -8.78 -9.28
CA LYS A 85 -41.09 -8.51 -9.83
C LYS A 85 -41.57 -7.09 -9.55
N GLU A 86 -41.38 -6.61 -8.33
CA GLU A 86 -42.08 -5.41 -7.85
C GLU A 86 -41.17 -4.25 -7.41
N GLY A 87 -39.88 -4.49 -7.24
CA GLY A 87 -38.96 -3.57 -6.61
C GLY A 87 -39.23 -3.37 -5.11
N ALA A 88 -38.36 -2.62 -4.45
CA ALA A 88 -38.52 -2.29 -3.03
C ALA A 88 -39.72 -1.36 -2.82
N LYS A 89 -40.47 -1.60 -1.74
CA LYS A 89 -41.46 -0.64 -1.26
C LYS A 89 -40.77 0.42 -0.41
N THR A 90 -40.95 1.68 -0.76
CA THR A 90 -40.35 2.82 -0.05
C THR A 90 -41.39 3.91 0.14
N HIS A 91 -41.17 4.79 1.13
CA HIS A 91 -42.06 5.94 1.31
C HIS A 91 -41.84 7.07 0.31
N PHE A 92 -40.88 6.96 -0.62
CA PHE A 92 -40.53 8.04 -1.52
C PHE A 92 -41.60 8.24 -2.59
N ILE A 93 -42.07 9.47 -2.74
CA ILE A 93 -43.09 9.84 -3.73
C ILE A 93 -42.45 10.58 -4.90
N LYS A 94 -41.81 11.73 -4.63
CA LYS A 94 -41.15 12.53 -5.67
C LYS A 94 -40.18 13.56 -5.13
N ARG A 95 -39.31 14.05 -6.00
CA ARG A 95 -38.46 15.22 -5.73
C ARG A 95 -39.29 16.52 -5.82
N LEU A 96 -39.15 17.39 -4.82
CA LEU A 96 -39.81 18.72 -4.78
C LEU A 96 -38.85 19.87 -5.10
N GLY A 97 -37.54 19.63 -5.04
CA GLY A 97 -36.56 20.64 -5.40
C GLY A 97 -35.13 20.19 -5.15
N LYS A 98 -34.21 21.16 -5.16
CA LYS A 98 -32.76 20.89 -4.99
C LYS A 98 -32.43 20.28 -3.62
N ARG A 99 -33.26 20.54 -2.60
CA ARG A 99 -33.05 20.14 -1.20
C ARG A 99 -34.26 19.45 -0.56
N LYS A 100 -35.29 19.13 -1.35
CA LYS A 100 -36.60 18.72 -0.83
C LYS A 100 -37.13 17.50 -1.57
N ILE A 101 -37.67 16.55 -0.82
CA ILE A 101 -38.43 15.41 -1.33
C ILE A 101 -39.79 15.33 -0.63
N GLU A 102 -40.76 14.72 -1.31
CA GLU A 102 -42.05 14.33 -0.77
C GLU A 102 -42.04 12.84 -0.46
N VAL A 103 -42.52 12.48 0.72
CA VAL A 103 -42.61 11.10 1.18
C VAL A 103 -43.97 10.82 1.82
N GLN A 104 -44.43 9.58 1.72
CA GLN A 104 -45.61 9.10 2.43
C GLN A 104 -45.42 9.24 3.94
N LYS A 105 -46.48 9.70 4.61
CA LYS A 105 -46.49 9.85 6.06
C LYS A 105 -46.78 8.50 6.72
N PHE A 106 -45.96 8.15 7.72
CA PHE A 106 -46.22 7.05 8.65
C PHE A 106 -46.34 7.62 10.06
N ASN A 107 -47.17 7.00 10.89
CA ASN A 107 -47.35 7.39 12.28
C ASN A 107 -46.12 6.98 13.10
N VAL A 108 -45.67 7.87 13.98
CA VAL A 108 -44.66 7.54 14.99
C VAL A 108 -45.41 7.41 16.31
N LEU A 109 -45.54 6.19 16.82
CA LEU A 109 -46.26 5.96 18.07
C LEU A 109 -45.48 6.52 19.25
N LYS A 110 -46.21 7.09 20.21
CA LYS A 110 -45.63 7.53 21.46
C LYS A 110 -45.19 6.31 22.28
N VAL A 111 -44.00 6.40 22.84
CA VAL A 111 -43.42 5.45 23.79
C VAL A 111 -43.31 6.20 25.11
N ASN A 112 -43.98 5.71 26.15
CA ASN A 112 -43.90 6.36 27.46
C ASN A 112 -42.54 6.02 28.09
N SER A 113 -41.80 7.04 28.52
CA SER A 113 -40.51 6.84 29.20
C SER A 113 -40.70 6.95 30.72
N GLY A 114 -40.53 5.85 31.45
CA GLY A 114 -40.30 5.85 32.90
C GLY A 114 -38.84 6.15 33.24
N LYS A 115 -38.50 6.17 34.54
CA LYS A 115 -37.09 6.38 34.98
C LYS A 115 -36.14 5.30 34.44
N ASP A 116 -36.61 4.06 34.32
CA ASP A 116 -35.79 2.89 33.95
C ASP A 116 -36.41 1.98 32.88
N HIS A 117 -37.58 2.31 32.31
CA HIS A 117 -38.22 1.50 31.28
C HIS A 117 -38.90 2.36 30.20
N TYR A 118 -38.90 1.85 28.96
CA TYR A 118 -39.64 2.42 27.84
C TYR A 118 -40.82 1.51 27.52
N ASP A 119 -42.03 2.06 27.51
CA ASP A 119 -43.26 1.30 27.26
C ASP A 119 -43.64 1.34 25.77
N TYR A 120 -43.47 0.18 25.12
CA TYR A 120 -43.84 -0.08 23.73
C TYR A 120 -45.21 -0.77 23.58
N SER A 121 -46.05 -0.75 24.62
CA SER A 121 -47.39 -1.37 24.61
C SER A 121 -48.26 -0.93 23.42
N SER A 122 -48.07 0.30 22.93
CA SER A 122 -48.75 0.83 21.74
C SER A 122 -48.50 0.00 20.47
N TYR A 123 -47.38 -0.73 20.39
CA TYR A 123 -47.06 -1.63 19.27
C TYR A 123 -47.71 -3.01 19.40
N ARG A 124 -48.13 -3.45 20.59
CA ARG A 124 -48.67 -4.81 20.82
C ARG A 124 -49.93 -5.11 20.01
N SER A 125 -50.70 -4.07 19.66
CA SER A 125 -51.87 -4.16 18.78
C SER A 125 -51.53 -4.40 17.31
N ARG A 126 -50.24 -4.55 16.98
CA ARG A 126 -49.71 -4.71 15.61
C ARG A 126 -50.23 -3.66 14.62
N PRO A 127 -50.12 -2.36 14.93
CA PRO A 127 -50.69 -1.32 14.07
C PRO A 127 -50.02 -1.28 12.69
N THR A 128 -50.82 -0.88 11.68
CA THR A 128 -50.39 -0.60 10.31
C THR A 128 -50.13 0.90 10.14
N GLN A 129 -49.49 1.30 9.03
CA GLN A 129 -49.13 2.69 8.74
C GLN A 129 -48.32 3.37 9.86
N THR A 130 -47.39 2.62 10.47
CA THR A 130 -46.57 3.06 11.60
C THR A 130 -45.09 2.79 11.36
N THR A 131 -44.19 3.59 11.91
CA THR A 131 -42.75 3.31 11.90
C THR A 131 -42.42 2.07 12.72
N ILE A 132 -41.47 1.24 12.28
CA ILE A 132 -40.89 0.17 13.11
C ILE A 132 -39.95 0.84 14.13
N PRO A 133 -40.05 0.56 15.44
CA PRO A 133 -39.26 1.23 16.48
C PRO A 133 -37.80 0.76 16.56
N LEU A 134 -37.25 0.25 15.45
CA LEU A 134 -35.92 -0.33 15.34
C LEU A 134 -35.06 0.52 14.41
N GLU A 135 -33.80 0.71 14.78
CA GLU A 135 -32.75 1.05 13.82
C GLU A 135 -32.02 -0.25 13.44
N CYS A 136 -31.97 -0.55 12.14
CA CYS A 136 -31.48 -1.81 11.62
C CYS A 136 -30.12 -1.60 10.98
N ILE A 137 -29.08 -2.24 11.51
CA ILE A 137 -27.69 -2.06 11.09
C ILE A 137 -27.22 -3.31 10.35
N PHE A 138 -26.60 -3.13 9.17
CA PHE A 138 -25.89 -4.20 8.48
C PHE A 138 -24.38 -3.96 8.55
N ARG A 139 -23.58 -5.04 8.54
CA ARG A 139 -22.11 -4.96 8.51
C ARG A 139 -21.50 -6.02 7.61
N PHE A 140 -20.66 -5.55 6.69
CA PHE A 140 -19.72 -6.36 5.93
C PHE A 140 -18.37 -6.51 6.64
N GLY A 141 -18.10 -5.72 7.68
CA GLY A 141 -16.85 -5.78 8.44
C GLY A 141 -16.77 -4.74 9.56
N ALA A 142 -15.58 -4.59 10.14
CA ALA A 142 -15.29 -3.66 11.22
C ALA A 142 -14.14 -2.72 10.84
N PRO A 143 -14.39 -1.58 10.17
CA PRO A 143 -13.34 -0.64 9.76
C PRO A 143 -12.68 0.05 10.95
N GLN A 144 -11.48 0.60 10.73
CA GLN A 144 -10.79 1.43 11.73
C GLN A 144 -11.72 2.51 12.33
N GLY A 145 -11.78 2.57 13.66
CA GLY A 145 -12.64 3.50 14.39
C GLY A 145 -14.12 3.07 14.47
N SER A 146 -14.43 1.83 14.06
CA SER A 146 -15.70 1.18 14.38
C SER A 146 -15.81 0.93 15.88
N SER A 147 -16.97 1.23 16.45
CA SER A 147 -17.29 0.92 17.85
C SER A 147 -17.33 -0.58 18.14
N LEU A 148 -17.29 -1.44 17.11
CA LEU A 148 -17.12 -2.88 17.30
C LEU A 148 -15.74 -3.22 17.85
N LEU A 149 -14.70 -2.50 17.41
CA LEU A 149 -13.32 -2.73 17.84
C LEU A 149 -13.16 -2.46 19.34
N ASP A 150 -13.93 -1.50 19.88
CA ASP A 150 -13.94 -1.21 21.31
C ASP A 150 -14.68 -2.28 22.13
N LYS A 151 -15.63 -3.00 21.51
CA LYS A 151 -16.50 -3.99 22.17
C LYS A 151 -15.98 -5.42 22.07
N ASP A 152 -15.18 -5.69 21.04
CA ASP A 152 -14.60 -6.99 20.76
C ASP A 152 -13.08 -6.81 20.52
N PRO A 153 -12.27 -6.93 21.58
CA PRO A 153 -10.82 -6.78 21.48
C PRO A 153 -10.14 -7.85 20.61
N SER A 154 -10.83 -8.94 20.28
CA SER A 154 -10.32 -9.96 19.34
C SER A 154 -10.44 -9.53 17.88
N LEU A 155 -11.20 -8.47 17.62
CA LEU A 155 -11.49 -8.01 16.27
C LEU A 155 -10.45 -6.99 15.81
N GLU A 156 -9.66 -7.38 14.80
CA GLU A 156 -8.68 -6.47 14.22
C GLU A 156 -9.35 -5.37 13.39
N PRO A 157 -8.82 -4.13 13.40
CA PRO A 157 -9.33 -3.07 12.55
C PRO A 157 -9.33 -3.44 11.07
N ASN A 158 -10.45 -3.15 10.41
CA ASN A 158 -10.76 -3.43 9.02
C ASN A 158 -10.90 -4.92 8.67
N THR A 159 -11.24 -5.76 9.65
CA THR A 159 -11.68 -7.13 9.42
C THR A 159 -12.94 -7.15 8.55
N GLN A 160 -12.94 -7.91 7.45
CA GLN A 160 -14.15 -8.26 6.69
C GLN A 160 -14.80 -9.50 7.28
N PHE A 161 -16.13 -9.53 7.32
CA PHE A 161 -16.89 -10.69 7.78
C PHE A 161 -17.25 -11.58 6.61
N ASP A 162 -17.25 -12.88 6.84
CA ASP A 162 -17.69 -13.90 5.88
C ASP A 162 -19.22 -14.05 5.82
N GLU A 163 -19.94 -13.33 6.69
CA GLU A 163 -21.39 -13.19 6.69
C GLU A 163 -21.80 -11.72 6.94
N ILE A 164 -22.94 -11.31 6.40
CA ILE A 164 -23.50 -9.99 6.66
C ILE A 164 -24.11 -10.00 8.06
N LYS A 165 -23.45 -9.33 9.02
CA LYS A 165 -24.00 -9.22 10.38
C LYS A 165 -25.14 -8.21 10.41
N ILE A 166 -26.27 -8.61 10.96
CA ILE A 166 -27.44 -7.75 11.17
C ILE A 166 -27.58 -7.49 12.67
N GLU A 167 -27.70 -6.22 13.04
CA GLU A 167 -27.90 -5.79 14.42
C GLU A 167 -29.11 -4.87 14.52
N PHE A 168 -29.79 -4.93 15.66
CA PHE A 168 -30.92 -4.06 15.96
C PHE A 168 -30.57 -3.15 17.12
N THR A 169 -30.91 -1.88 17.01
CA THR A 169 -30.82 -0.90 18.09
C THR A 169 -32.15 -0.18 18.30
N THR A 170 -32.28 0.45 19.45
CA THR A 170 -33.47 1.22 19.82
C THR A 170 -33.50 2.55 19.07
N LYS A 171 -34.69 2.98 18.61
CA LYS A 171 -34.86 4.23 17.86
C LYS A 171 -35.52 5.36 18.66
N LEU A 172 -36.44 5.01 19.54
CA LEU A 172 -37.28 5.94 20.30
C LEU A 172 -36.78 6.17 21.74
N GLU A 173 -35.67 5.54 22.11
CA GLU A 173 -35.02 5.70 23.41
C GLU A 173 -34.00 6.85 23.37
N LYS A 174 -33.69 7.44 24.53
CA LYS A 174 -32.70 8.51 24.65
C LYS A 174 -31.26 8.06 24.37
N LYS A 175 -30.97 6.78 24.59
CA LYS A 175 -29.66 6.17 24.33
C LYS A 175 -29.87 4.92 23.50
N ASP A 176 -29.11 4.79 22.43
CA ASP A 176 -29.14 3.59 21.60
C ASP A 176 -28.54 2.42 22.40
N ARG A 177 -29.29 1.33 22.49
CA ARG A 177 -28.80 0.05 23.02
C ARG A 177 -29.02 -1.06 22.01
N LYS A 178 -28.11 -2.03 21.98
CA LYS A 178 -28.23 -3.22 21.13
C LYS A 178 -29.35 -4.12 21.65
N LEU A 179 -30.12 -4.69 20.73
CA LEU A 179 -31.21 -5.62 20.98
C LEU A 179 -30.85 -6.99 20.43
N ASN A 180 -31.24 -8.04 21.15
CA ASN A 180 -31.31 -9.38 20.57
C ASN A 180 -32.62 -9.55 19.78
N GLU A 181 -32.76 -10.65 19.03
CA GLU A 181 -33.94 -10.88 18.18
C GLU A 181 -35.24 -10.97 18.96
N ALA A 182 -35.24 -11.60 20.14
CA ALA A 182 -36.44 -11.70 20.99
C ALA A 182 -36.91 -10.32 21.47
N GLN A 183 -35.97 -9.46 21.87
CA GLN A 183 -36.25 -8.08 22.26
C GLN A 183 -36.75 -7.24 21.07
N ALA A 184 -36.17 -7.42 19.88
CA ALA A 184 -36.63 -6.74 18.67
C ALA A 184 -38.06 -7.18 18.30
N ILE A 185 -38.36 -8.48 18.41
CA ILE A 185 -39.70 -9.04 18.21
C ILE A 185 -40.70 -8.43 19.16
N GLU A 186 -40.41 -8.45 20.46
CA GLU A 186 -41.32 -7.93 21.48
C GLU A 186 -41.57 -6.43 21.30
N MET A 187 -40.49 -5.66 21.11
CA MET A 187 -40.55 -4.20 21.05
C MET A 187 -41.29 -3.67 19.82
N ALA A 188 -41.09 -4.31 18.66
CA ALA A 188 -41.76 -3.93 17.41
C ALA A 188 -43.04 -4.74 17.14
N ALA A 189 -43.41 -5.65 18.05
CA ALA A 189 -44.48 -6.63 17.88
C ALA A 189 -44.39 -7.37 16.52
N LEU A 190 -43.19 -7.82 16.14
CA LEU A 190 -42.95 -8.56 14.90
C LEU A 190 -43.39 -10.02 15.05
N THR A 191 -43.90 -10.63 13.98
CA THR A 191 -43.87 -12.10 13.89
C THR A 191 -42.47 -12.59 13.54
N LYS A 192 -42.20 -13.88 13.74
CA LYS A 192 -40.93 -14.49 13.28
C LYS A 192 -40.73 -14.32 11.78
N GLU A 193 -41.82 -14.43 11.01
CA GLU A 193 -41.82 -14.22 9.57
C GLU A 193 -41.48 -12.77 9.20
N GLU A 194 -42.11 -11.78 9.86
CA GLU A 194 -41.80 -10.36 9.63
C GLU A 194 -40.35 -10.01 10.01
N LEU A 195 -39.80 -10.60 11.07
CA LEU A 195 -38.39 -10.44 11.40
C LEU A 195 -37.48 -11.01 10.30
N GLN A 196 -37.82 -12.18 9.76
CA GLN A 196 -37.04 -12.79 8.68
C GLN A 196 -37.13 -11.96 7.39
N ASP A 197 -38.33 -11.52 7.00
CA ASP A 197 -38.53 -10.61 5.88
C ASP A 197 -37.70 -9.34 6.04
N LEU A 198 -37.70 -8.76 7.24
CA LEU A 198 -36.89 -7.58 7.56
C LEU A 198 -35.39 -7.84 7.38
N LYS A 199 -34.88 -8.96 7.91
CA LYS A 199 -33.47 -9.37 7.76
C LYS A 199 -33.09 -9.62 6.30
N ASP A 200 -33.98 -10.22 5.52
CA ASP A 200 -33.76 -10.49 4.10
C ASP A 200 -33.69 -9.18 3.31
N LEU A 201 -34.62 -8.26 3.54
CA LEU A 201 -34.59 -6.93 2.91
C LEU A 201 -33.32 -6.17 3.25
N ILE A 202 -32.88 -6.20 4.52
CA ILE A 202 -31.62 -5.57 4.96
C ILE A 202 -30.43 -6.13 4.18
N GLN A 203 -30.32 -7.46 4.06
CA GLN A 203 -29.22 -8.10 3.33
C GLN A 203 -29.25 -7.77 1.84
N ILE A 204 -30.42 -7.84 1.21
CA ILE A 204 -30.58 -7.55 -0.21
C ILE A 204 -30.22 -6.09 -0.48
N TYR A 205 -30.73 -5.14 0.31
CA TYR A 205 -30.41 -3.73 0.15
C TYR A 205 -28.93 -3.46 0.40
N ALA A 206 -28.32 -4.07 1.42
CA ALA A 206 -26.89 -3.98 1.65
C ALA A 206 -26.07 -4.49 0.46
N CYS A 207 -26.48 -5.59 -0.19
CA CYS A 207 -25.83 -6.10 -1.41
C CYS A 207 -26.00 -5.16 -2.60
N VAL A 208 -27.17 -4.53 -2.78
CA VAL A 208 -27.38 -3.49 -3.81
C VAL A 208 -26.42 -2.33 -3.58
N LEU A 209 -26.32 -1.85 -2.34
CA LEU A 209 -25.37 -0.80 -1.97
C LEU A 209 -23.93 -1.24 -2.27
N TRP A 210 -23.54 -2.44 -1.81
CA TRP A 210 -22.19 -2.98 -2.01
C TRP A 210 -21.84 -3.05 -3.49
N LYS A 211 -22.70 -3.64 -4.34
CA LYS A 211 -22.46 -3.77 -5.79
C LYS A 211 -22.21 -2.40 -6.43
N LYS A 212 -23.01 -1.39 -6.07
CA LYS A 212 -22.87 -0.04 -6.60
C LYS A 212 -21.59 0.66 -6.12
N PHE A 213 -21.24 0.56 -4.84
CA PHE A 213 -20.02 1.18 -4.30
C PHE A 213 -18.74 0.47 -4.76
N ASN A 214 -18.73 -0.86 -4.79
CA ASN A 214 -17.59 -1.66 -5.19
C ASN A 214 -17.13 -1.35 -6.62
N ASN A 215 -18.09 -1.15 -7.55
CA ASN A 215 -17.79 -0.77 -8.93
C ASN A 215 -17.10 0.61 -9.08
N THR A 216 -17.08 1.41 -8.01
CA THR A 216 -16.42 2.73 -7.98
C THR A 216 -15.10 2.73 -7.19
N GLY A 217 -14.63 1.56 -6.74
CA GLY A 217 -13.45 1.41 -5.88
C GLY A 217 -13.67 1.83 -4.42
N LEU A 218 -14.94 2.04 -4.02
CA LEU A 218 -15.33 2.34 -2.65
C LEU A 218 -15.62 1.04 -1.89
N ILE A 219 -15.16 0.97 -0.64
CA ILE A 219 -15.47 -0.13 0.27
C ILE A 219 -16.60 0.31 1.19
N LEU A 220 -17.73 -0.40 1.13
CA LEU A 220 -18.84 -0.28 2.06
C LEU A 220 -18.63 -1.25 3.23
N TRP A 221 -18.55 -0.70 4.45
CA TRP A 221 -18.30 -1.49 5.66
C TRP A 221 -19.56 -1.81 6.44
N ASP A 222 -20.36 -0.79 6.69
CA ASP A 222 -21.59 -0.89 7.46
C ASP A 222 -22.52 0.25 7.09
N GLY A 223 -23.78 0.10 7.46
CA GLY A 223 -24.79 1.12 7.30
C GLY A 223 -26.03 0.81 8.12
N LYS A 224 -26.98 1.74 8.09
CA LYS A 224 -28.23 1.63 8.82
C LYS A 224 -29.43 1.93 7.94
N PHE A 225 -30.55 1.30 8.30
CA PHE A 225 -31.85 1.47 7.68
C PHE A 225 -32.93 1.63 8.75
N GLU A 226 -33.99 2.34 8.38
CA GLU A 226 -35.22 2.48 9.15
C GLU A 226 -36.40 2.07 8.28
N PHE A 227 -37.38 1.44 8.91
CA PHE A 227 -38.52 0.83 8.23
C PHE A 227 -39.86 1.25 8.86
N ALA A 228 -40.95 1.05 8.13
CA ALA A 228 -42.32 1.18 8.61
C ALA A 228 -43.16 -0.03 8.21
N PHE A 229 -44.22 -0.29 8.97
CA PHE A 229 -45.29 -1.19 8.57
C PHE A 229 -46.28 -0.46 7.67
N GLY A 230 -46.49 -0.99 6.46
CA GLY A 230 -47.51 -0.59 5.51
C GLY A 230 -48.86 -1.20 5.82
N LYS A 231 -49.55 -1.70 4.79
CA LYS A 231 -50.83 -2.41 4.93
C LYS A 231 -50.64 -3.82 5.49
N GLU A 232 -51.71 -4.39 6.04
CA GLU A 232 -51.76 -5.81 6.37
C GLU A 232 -51.88 -6.63 5.07
N LEU A 233 -51.04 -7.65 4.91
CA LEU A 233 -51.02 -8.54 3.74
C LEU A 233 -51.74 -9.86 4.05
N SER A 234 -51.62 -10.34 5.29
CA SER A 234 -52.35 -11.47 5.86
C SER A 234 -52.39 -11.33 7.38
N THR A 235 -53.17 -12.16 8.07
CA THR A 235 -53.39 -12.11 9.53
C THR A 235 -52.11 -12.01 10.37
N ASN A 236 -50.96 -12.47 9.86
CA ASN A 236 -49.68 -12.48 10.57
C ASN A 236 -48.55 -11.75 9.84
N LYS A 237 -48.86 -10.98 8.80
CA LYS A 237 -47.85 -10.35 7.93
C LYS A 237 -48.27 -8.95 7.50
N ARG A 238 -47.46 -7.95 7.87
CA ARG A 238 -47.57 -6.57 7.39
C ARG A 238 -46.51 -6.29 6.34
N GLU A 239 -46.84 -5.39 5.42
CA GLU A 239 -45.89 -4.88 4.43
C GLU A 239 -44.75 -4.11 5.12
N ILE A 240 -43.50 -4.33 4.70
CA ILE A 240 -42.33 -3.62 5.23
C ILE A 240 -41.89 -2.57 4.21
N ILE A 241 -41.85 -1.31 4.65
CA ILE A 241 -41.56 -0.13 3.82
C ILE A 241 -40.24 0.48 4.27
N LEU A 242 -39.30 0.69 3.35
CA LEU A 242 -38.09 1.47 3.64
C LEU A 242 -38.44 2.96 3.79
N ILE A 243 -38.09 3.55 4.94
CA ILE A 243 -38.38 4.95 5.26
C ILE A 243 -37.13 5.80 5.50
N ASP A 244 -35.94 5.25 5.26
CA ASP A 244 -34.70 5.99 5.44
C ASP A 244 -34.16 6.58 4.13
N SER A 245 -33.54 7.75 4.24
CA SER A 245 -32.88 8.42 3.13
C SER A 245 -31.41 8.03 3.11
N ILE A 246 -31.07 7.02 2.32
CA ILE A 246 -29.71 6.46 2.30
C ILE A 246 -28.68 7.49 1.84
N GLY A 247 -27.63 7.68 2.64
CA GLY A 247 -26.55 8.61 2.35
C GLY A 247 -25.29 8.37 3.18
N PRO A 248 -24.23 9.18 2.99
CA PRO A 248 -22.99 9.10 3.76
C PRO A 248 -23.13 9.50 5.24
N ASP A 249 -24.31 9.92 5.69
CA ASP A 249 -24.58 10.11 7.12
C ASP A 249 -24.97 8.77 7.78
N GLU A 250 -25.52 7.85 6.98
CA GLU A 250 -26.05 6.53 7.34
C GLU A 250 -25.06 5.39 7.02
N LEU A 251 -24.14 5.62 6.07
CA LEU A 251 -23.18 4.62 5.60
C LEU A 251 -21.75 4.91 6.09
N ARG A 252 -20.99 3.85 6.34
CA ARG A 252 -19.54 3.93 6.54
C ARG A 252 -18.80 3.42 5.31
N LEU A 253 -18.21 4.36 4.58
CA LEU A 253 -17.49 4.15 3.33
C LEU A 253 -16.01 4.46 3.52
N THR A 254 -15.13 3.65 2.92
CA THR A 254 -13.72 4.00 2.76
C THR A 254 -13.28 3.94 1.31
N TYR A 255 -12.23 4.69 0.99
CA TYR A 255 -11.52 4.64 -0.28
C TYR A 255 -10.03 4.61 0.01
N GLN A 256 -9.34 3.55 -0.39
CA GLN A 256 -7.90 3.37 -0.12
C GLN A 256 -7.55 3.62 1.36
N GLY A 257 -8.35 3.06 2.28
CA GLY A 257 -8.19 3.20 3.73
C GLY A 257 -8.68 4.53 4.36
N GLN A 258 -9.10 5.51 3.56
CA GLN A 258 -9.60 6.79 4.05
C GLN A 258 -11.12 6.81 4.19
N SER A 259 -11.64 7.28 5.32
CA SER A 259 -13.09 7.40 5.54
C SER A 259 -13.71 8.52 4.68
N LEU A 260 -14.78 8.20 3.95
CA LEU A 260 -15.50 9.13 3.05
C LEU A 260 -16.93 9.44 3.51
N SER A 261 -17.22 9.26 4.79
CA SER A 261 -18.55 9.50 5.36
C SER A 261 -18.50 10.51 6.50
N LYS A 262 -19.57 10.60 7.31
CA LYS A 262 -19.57 11.32 8.59
C LYS A 262 -18.39 10.96 9.51
N GLU A 263 -17.78 9.78 9.32
CA GLU A 263 -16.57 9.36 10.02
C GLU A 263 -15.34 10.25 9.74
N PHE A 264 -15.21 10.83 8.54
CA PHE A 264 -14.15 11.80 8.23
C PHE A 264 -14.16 12.99 9.19
N LEU A 265 -15.37 13.51 9.46
CA LEU A 265 -15.56 14.63 10.39
C LEU A 265 -15.29 14.20 11.83
N ARG A 266 -15.75 13.01 12.23
CA ARG A 266 -15.45 12.44 13.56
C ARG A 266 -13.94 12.36 13.77
N GLN A 267 -13.18 11.82 12.81
CA GLN A 267 -11.72 11.76 12.89
C GLN A 267 -11.06 13.13 13.02
N ALA A 268 -11.59 14.16 12.34
CA ALA A 268 -11.10 15.53 12.50
C ALA A 268 -11.33 16.05 13.93
N TYR A 269 -12.51 15.80 14.50
CA TYR A 269 -12.82 16.20 15.87
C TYR A 269 -12.05 15.40 16.94
N ARG A 270 -11.79 14.10 16.73
CA ARG A 270 -11.00 13.28 17.67
C ARG A 270 -9.59 13.84 17.93
N LYS A 271 -9.07 14.66 17.00
CA LYS A 271 -7.77 15.35 17.12
C LYS A 271 -7.83 16.66 17.91
N THR A 272 -9.01 17.10 18.34
CA THR A 272 -9.19 18.35 19.06
C THR A 272 -9.22 18.11 20.56
N LYS A 273 -8.77 19.10 21.35
CA LYS A 273 -8.89 19.07 22.81
C LYS A 273 -10.35 18.90 23.26
N TRP A 274 -11.28 19.51 22.55
CA TRP A 274 -12.72 19.39 22.82
C TRP A 274 -13.21 17.95 22.87
N TYR A 275 -12.74 17.07 21.97
CA TYR A 275 -13.18 15.68 22.01
C TYR A 275 -12.72 14.96 23.28
N GLN A 276 -11.50 15.26 23.76
CA GLN A 276 -10.98 14.71 25.02
C GLN A 276 -11.80 15.22 26.22
N ASP A 277 -12.10 16.52 26.25
CA ASP A 277 -12.95 17.12 27.28
C ASP A 277 -14.39 16.55 27.24
N TRP A 278 -14.92 16.28 26.05
CA TRP A 278 -16.27 15.75 25.87
C TRP A 278 -16.41 14.31 26.38
N ILE A 279 -15.45 13.44 26.07
CA ILE A 279 -15.46 12.05 26.56
C ILE A 279 -15.22 11.96 28.07
N SER A 280 -14.56 12.94 28.69
CA SER A 280 -14.40 13.04 30.14
C SER A 280 -15.61 13.66 30.86
N GLY A 281 -16.70 13.95 30.14
CA GLY A 281 -17.97 14.44 30.69
C GLY A 281 -18.09 15.97 30.79
N GLU A 282 -17.11 16.73 30.30
CA GLU A 282 -17.19 18.19 30.28
C GLU A 282 -18.09 18.69 29.15
N LYS A 283 -19.07 19.55 29.49
CA LYS A 283 -19.97 20.15 28.50
C LYS A 283 -19.39 21.45 27.94
N LYS A 284 -18.45 21.33 27.01
CA LYS A 284 -17.91 22.45 26.22
C LYS A 284 -18.47 22.46 24.80
N SER A 285 -18.56 23.65 24.20
CA SER A 285 -18.96 23.81 22.80
C SER A 285 -17.87 23.29 21.85
N PRO A 286 -18.22 22.61 20.74
CA PRO A 286 -17.25 22.13 19.78
C PRO A 286 -16.55 23.28 19.06
N PRO A 287 -15.28 23.12 18.70
CA PRO A 287 -14.58 24.10 17.88
C PRO A 287 -15.08 24.06 16.43
N LYS A 288 -14.86 25.16 15.71
CA LYS A 288 -14.94 25.14 14.24
C LYS A 288 -13.74 24.39 13.69
N LEU A 289 -13.99 23.48 12.76
CA LEU A 289 -12.98 22.87 11.91
C LEU A 289 -12.43 23.92 10.93
N GLY A 290 -11.16 23.79 10.57
CA GLY A 290 -10.54 24.70 9.61
C GLY A 290 -11.23 24.65 8.24
N LYS A 291 -11.26 25.78 7.52
CA LYS A 291 -11.87 25.92 6.17
C LYS A 291 -11.47 24.80 5.19
N LYS A 292 -10.24 24.29 5.30
CA LYS A 292 -9.71 23.17 4.50
C LYS A 292 -10.46 21.86 4.75
N THR A 293 -10.77 21.54 6.00
CA THR A 293 -11.48 20.31 6.38
C THR A 293 -12.92 20.34 5.88
N ILE A 294 -13.63 21.45 6.07
CA ILE A 294 -14.99 21.62 5.55
C ILE A 294 -15.04 21.56 4.03
N LYS A 295 -14.03 22.12 3.34
CA LYS A 295 -13.93 21.97 1.89
C LYS A 295 -13.80 20.51 1.47
N VAL A 296 -12.96 19.73 2.14
CA VAL A 296 -12.81 18.29 1.86
C VAL A 296 -14.11 17.55 2.13
N ALA A 297 -14.76 17.80 3.27
CA ALA A 297 -16.05 17.21 3.58
C ALA A 297 -17.08 17.51 2.48
N LYS A 298 -17.22 18.78 2.07
CA LYS A 298 -18.07 19.18 0.94
C LYS A 298 -17.75 18.42 -0.34
N ASP A 299 -16.47 18.30 -0.68
CA ASP A 299 -16.04 17.59 -1.89
C ASP A 299 -16.41 16.11 -1.80
N ILE A 300 -16.27 15.47 -0.63
CA ILE A 300 -16.74 14.09 -0.40
C ILE A 300 -18.24 13.94 -0.73
N TYR A 301 -19.12 14.75 -0.13
CA TYR A 301 -20.56 14.71 -0.43
C TYR A 301 -20.85 14.95 -1.92
N LYS A 302 -20.15 15.92 -2.53
CA LYS A 302 -20.28 16.20 -3.96
C LYS A 302 -19.96 14.96 -4.80
N HIS A 303 -18.83 14.30 -4.53
CA HIS A 303 -18.38 13.18 -5.35
C HIS A 303 -19.24 11.94 -5.16
N LEU A 304 -19.62 11.62 -3.92
CA LEU A 304 -20.59 10.54 -3.68
C LEU A 304 -21.93 10.82 -4.36
N SER A 305 -22.39 12.07 -4.42
CA SER A 305 -23.62 12.38 -5.18
C SER A 305 -23.47 12.26 -6.70
N LEU A 306 -22.25 12.38 -7.24
CA LEU A 306 -22.00 12.29 -8.68
C LEU A 306 -21.79 10.85 -9.15
N MET A 307 -21.59 9.89 -8.25
CA MET A 307 -21.39 8.47 -8.58
C MET A 307 -22.58 7.83 -9.30
N PHE A 308 -23.77 8.41 -9.17
CA PHE A 308 -24.98 7.91 -9.83
C PHE A 308 -25.04 8.29 -11.31
N PHE A 309 -24.29 9.31 -11.71
CA PHE A 309 -24.29 9.86 -13.07
C PHE A 309 -23.00 9.54 -13.85
N LYS A 310 -22.09 8.77 -13.26
CA LYS A 310 -20.81 8.40 -13.86
C LYS A 310 -20.50 6.93 -13.59
N GLU A 311 -20.01 6.22 -14.61
CA GLU A 311 -19.59 4.82 -14.47
C GLU A 311 -18.30 4.67 -13.65
N GLU A 312 -17.42 5.69 -13.66
CA GLU A 312 -16.21 5.75 -12.84
C GLU A 312 -16.15 7.01 -11.96
N LEU A 313 -15.74 6.82 -10.71
CA LEU A 313 -15.60 7.90 -9.73
C LEU A 313 -14.18 8.49 -9.78
N GLU A 314 -13.95 9.46 -10.66
CA GLU A 314 -12.75 10.30 -10.57
C GLU A 314 -12.93 11.36 -9.47
N LEU A 315 -12.47 11.04 -8.25
CA LEU A 315 -12.21 12.07 -7.24
C LEU A 315 -11.18 13.06 -7.83
N PRO A 316 -11.33 14.39 -7.65
CA PRO A 316 -10.47 15.37 -8.31
C PRO A 316 -9.04 15.14 -7.87
N GLU A 317 -8.10 15.22 -8.81
CA GLU A 317 -6.69 14.92 -8.56
C GLU A 317 -6.10 15.73 -7.38
N LYS A 318 -6.61 16.93 -7.09
CA LYS A 318 -6.26 17.75 -5.90
C LYS A 318 -6.80 17.21 -4.57
N THR A 319 -7.99 16.60 -4.56
CA THR A 319 -8.62 15.98 -3.38
C THR A 319 -7.99 14.61 -3.13
N LEU A 320 -7.75 13.84 -4.19
CA LEU A 320 -6.92 12.64 -4.15
C LEU A 320 -5.50 12.96 -3.72
N LYS A 321 -4.83 13.99 -4.25
CA LYS A 321 -3.48 14.40 -3.78
C LYS A 321 -3.46 14.86 -2.33
N LYS A 322 -4.59 15.21 -1.70
CA LYS A 322 -4.66 15.48 -0.25
C LYS A 322 -4.97 14.26 0.59
N LEU A 323 -5.78 13.32 0.07
CA LEU A 323 -6.11 12.05 0.75
C LEU A 323 -5.00 11.00 0.58
N LYS A 324 -4.31 10.97 -0.57
CA LYS A 324 -3.21 10.07 -0.96
C LYS A 324 -1.88 10.37 -0.25
N ARG A 325 -1.68 11.61 0.23
CA ARG A 325 -0.37 12.16 0.62
C ARG A 325 -0.23 12.46 2.10
N SER A 326 -1.10 11.97 2.98
CA SER A 326 -0.94 12.26 4.40
C SER A 326 -1.28 11.07 5.27
N ASN A 327 -0.73 9.89 4.95
CA ASN A 327 -0.44 8.83 5.94
C ASN A 327 0.15 7.53 5.36
N GLN A 328 0.90 7.54 4.24
CA GLN A 328 1.32 6.27 3.64
C GLN A 328 2.25 5.45 4.54
N HIS A 329 2.02 4.14 4.58
CA HIS A 329 2.87 3.18 5.26
C HIS A 329 3.49 2.27 4.22
N VAL A 330 4.83 2.19 4.20
CA VAL A 330 5.60 1.40 3.25
C VAL A 330 6.34 0.29 3.99
N VAL A 331 6.44 -0.90 3.39
CA VAL A 331 7.30 -1.98 3.89
C VAL A 331 8.52 -2.15 3.00
N ILE A 332 9.66 -2.42 3.60
CA ILE A 332 10.90 -2.82 2.92
C ILE A 332 11.32 -4.18 3.48
N LEU A 333 11.58 -5.15 2.60
CA LEU A 333 12.10 -6.47 2.99
C LEU A 333 13.62 -6.49 2.87
N GLY A 334 14.30 -6.91 3.93
CA GLY A 334 15.76 -7.00 4.05
C GLY A 334 16.30 -6.36 5.33
N LYS A 335 17.63 -6.27 5.45
CA LYS A 335 18.31 -5.89 6.71
C LYS A 335 19.66 -5.19 6.55
N GLY A 336 20.15 -4.99 5.33
CA GLY A 336 21.45 -4.43 5.02
C GLY A 336 21.46 -2.90 4.89
N GLY A 337 22.61 -2.37 4.46
CA GLY A 337 22.81 -0.94 4.26
C GLY A 337 21.96 -0.40 3.11
N ARG A 338 21.73 -1.21 2.08
CA ARG A 338 20.77 -0.93 0.99
C ARG A 338 19.36 -0.67 1.52
N GLU A 339 18.83 -1.54 2.37
CA GLU A 339 17.49 -1.37 2.93
C GLU A 339 17.40 -0.13 3.84
N HIS A 340 18.46 0.17 4.60
CA HIS A 340 18.51 1.39 5.38
C HIS A 340 18.52 2.65 4.49
N ALA A 341 19.27 2.65 3.39
CA ALA A 341 19.26 3.75 2.43
C ALA A 341 17.89 3.92 1.75
N LEU A 342 17.23 2.82 1.38
CA LEU A 342 15.86 2.82 0.86
C LEU A 342 14.88 3.42 1.87
N ALA A 343 14.93 2.96 3.12
CA ALA A 343 14.05 3.43 4.18
C ALA A 343 14.25 4.93 4.43
N THR A 344 15.51 5.37 4.47
CA THR A 344 15.88 6.78 4.62
C THR A 344 15.35 7.63 3.47
N ALA A 345 15.51 7.18 2.22
CA ALA A 345 15.06 7.92 1.05
C ALA A 345 13.53 8.05 0.98
N ILE A 346 12.80 6.98 1.35
CA ILE A 346 11.33 6.98 1.36
C ILE A 346 10.80 7.83 2.52
N ALA A 347 11.38 7.72 3.72
CA ALA A 347 10.96 8.46 4.91
C ALA A 347 11.08 9.99 4.77
N LYS A 348 11.96 10.49 3.89
CA LYS A 348 12.08 11.92 3.56
C LYS A 348 10.79 12.51 2.98
N SER A 349 9.94 11.70 2.36
CA SER A 349 8.67 12.18 1.80
C SER A 349 7.72 12.62 2.91
N ALA A 350 7.11 13.80 2.76
CA ALA A 350 6.02 14.25 3.63
C ALA A 350 4.78 13.34 3.56
N ASP A 351 4.66 12.59 2.47
CA ASP A 351 3.51 11.73 2.18
C ASP A 351 3.53 10.41 2.97
N VAL A 352 4.72 10.05 3.45
CA VAL A 352 4.98 8.84 4.22
C VAL A 352 4.83 9.13 5.71
N LYS A 353 4.00 8.34 6.38
CA LYS A 353 3.87 8.31 7.85
C LYS A 353 4.92 7.42 8.48
N GLN A 354 5.09 6.22 7.91
CA GLN A 354 5.93 5.17 8.46
C GLN A 354 6.56 4.33 7.36
N VAL A 355 7.80 3.90 7.59
CA VAL A 355 8.47 2.86 6.82
C VAL A 355 8.79 1.72 7.79
N THR A 356 8.20 0.55 7.59
CA THR A 356 8.59 -0.66 8.32
C THR A 356 9.65 -1.41 7.51
N VAL A 357 10.76 -1.80 8.14
CA VAL A 357 11.77 -2.68 7.53
C VAL A 357 11.70 -4.05 8.22
N ILE A 358 11.62 -5.12 7.44
CA ILE A 358 11.45 -6.49 7.93
C ILE A 358 12.60 -7.37 7.40
N PRO A 359 13.45 -7.98 8.26
CA PRO A 359 13.52 -7.74 9.70
C PRO A 359 14.18 -6.40 10.07
N GLY A 360 14.91 -5.78 9.14
CA GLY A 360 15.74 -4.61 9.41
C GLY A 360 16.93 -4.91 10.33
N ASN A 361 17.59 -3.85 10.82
CA ASN A 361 18.60 -3.93 11.87
C ASN A 361 18.38 -2.79 12.88
N PRO A 362 18.79 -2.94 14.16
CA PRO A 362 18.43 -1.99 15.22
C PRO A 362 18.90 -0.55 14.94
N GLY A 363 20.00 -0.37 14.20
CA GLY A 363 20.52 0.94 13.82
C GLY A 363 19.60 1.74 12.88
N MET A 364 18.64 1.09 12.21
CA MET A 364 17.71 1.79 11.30
C MET A 364 16.59 2.55 12.01
N ASN A 365 16.34 2.29 13.30
CA ASN A 365 15.20 2.85 14.02
C ASN A 365 15.37 4.36 14.28
N GLN A 366 14.91 5.18 13.34
CA GLN A 366 14.98 6.64 13.46
C GLN A 366 13.79 7.30 12.77
N GLY A 367 13.17 8.27 13.46
CA GLY A 367 12.05 9.04 12.93
C GLY A 367 10.88 8.15 12.49
N LYS A 368 10.61 8.11 11.18
CA LYS A 368 9.52 7.33 10.56
C LYS A 368 9.88 5.87 10.31
N ILE A 369 11.16 5.49 10.46
CA ILE A 369 11.64 4.15 10.15
C ILE A 369 11.51 3.29 11.41
N LYS A 370 10.90 2.11 11.25
CA LYS A 370 10.72 1.11 12.31
C LYS A 370 11.16 -0.24 11.79
N THR A 371 11.95 -0.98 12.56
CA THR A 371 12.27 -2.37 12.23
C THR A 371 11.32 -3.31 12.94
N ARG A 372 10.96 -4.42 12.30
CA ARG A 372 10.11 -5.44 12.91
C ARG A 372 10.57 -6.82 12.47
N VAL A 373 10.80 -7.70 13.44
CA VAL A 373 11.04 -9.11 13.18
C VAL A 373 9.69 -9.80 13.14
N LEU A 374 9.40 -10.49 12.03
CA LEU A 374 8.16 -11.24 11.81
C LEU A 374 8.49 -12.56 11.08
N PRO A 375 7.82 -13.67 11.45
CA PRO A 375 7.82 -14.89 10.65
C PRO A 375 7.40 -14.59 9.20
N GLN A 376 8.02 -15.29 8.25
CA GLN A 376 7.85 -15.02 6.83
C GLN A 376 6.42 -15.29 6.33
N ASP A 377 5.72 -16.25 6.91
CA ASP A 377 4.31 -16.58 6.69
C ASP A 377 3.34 -15.49 7.17
N GLU A 378 3.76 -14.61 8.09
CA GLU A 378 2.96 -13.49 8.59
C GLU A 378 3.12 -12.20 7.75
N TRP A 379 4.04 -12.14 6.78
CA TRP A 379 4.33 -10.89 6.07
C TRP A 379 3.12 -10.36 5.28
N ILE A 380 2.35 -11.24 4.65
CA ILE A 380 1.17 -10.86 3.86
C ILE A 380 0.04 -10.36 4.77
N SER A 381 -0.23 -11.06 5.88
CA SER A 381 -1.26 -10.64 6.85
C SER A 381 -0.86 -9.30 7.50
N TYR A 382 0.40 -9.12 7.87
CA TYR A 382 0.92 -7.84 8.34
C TYR A 382 0.69 -6.73 7.32
N CYS A 383 1.02 -6.97 6.04
CA CYS A 383 0.82 -5.96 5.00
C CYS A 383 -0.65 -5.55 4.82
N LYS A 384 -1.57 -6.52 4.94
CA LYS A 384 -3.02 -6.27 4.86
C LYS A 384 -3.53 -5.50 6.08
N ASN A 385 -3.13 -5.91 7.29
CA ASN A 385 -3.58 -5.32 8.55
C ASN A 385 -3.09 -3.87 8.73
N GLU A 386 -1.89 -3.56 8.25
CA GLU A 386 -1.28 -2.23 8.36
C GLU A 386 -1.58 -1.31 7.17
N PHE A 387 -2.41 -1.75 6.21
CA PHE A 387 -2.75 -0.97 5.00
C PHE A 387 -1.51 -0.52 4.22
N ILE A 388 -0.56 -1.43 4.05
CA ILE A 388 0.71 -1.13 3.40
C ILE A 388 0.45 -0.68 1.97
N SER A 389 0.95 0.52 1.65
CA SER A 389 0.72 1.18 0.37
C SER A 389 1.47 0.49 -0.77
N TYR A 390 2.68 0.03 -0.49
CA TYR A 390 3.45 -0.87 -1.34
C TYR A 390 4.62 -1.47 -0.54
N VAL A 391 5.17 -2.57 -1.07
CA VAL A 391 6.36 -3.25 -0.55
C VAL A 391 7.55 -3.02 -1.48
N VAL A 392 8.75 -2.79 -0.96
CA VAL A 392 10.01 -2.84 -1.72
C VAL A 392 10.79 -4.08 -1.28
N ILE A 393 11.16 -4.94 -2.22
CA ILE A 393 11.98 -6.12 -1.92
C ILE A 393 13.44 -5.76 -2.16
N GLY A 394 14.24 -5.80 -1.10
CA GLY A 394 15.68 -5.54 -1.17
C GLY A 394 16.48 -6.72 -1.72
N PRO A 395 16.40 -7.91 -1.10
CA PRO A 395 17.29 -9.01 -1.43
C PRO A 395 16.78 -9.88 -2.58
N GLU A 396 17.73 -10.38 -3.36
CA GLU A 396 17.54 -11.12 -4.59
C GLU A 396 16.92 -12.51 -4.38
N ASP A 397 17.22 -13.17 -3.25
CA ASP A 397 16.72 -14.49 -2.89
C ASP A 397 15.19 -14.50 -2.74
N LEU A 398 14.63 -13.47 -2.09
CA LEU A 398 13.19 -13.31 -1.95
C LEU A 398 12.52 -13.15 -3.32
N ILE A 399 13.12 -12.35 -4.21
CA ILE A 399 12.61 -12.13 -5.56
C ILE A 399 12.64 -13.45 -6.35
N ALA A 400 13.76 -14.18 -6.32
CA ALA A 400 13.92 -15.47 -6.98
C ALA A 400 12.98 -16.57 -6.44
N SER A 401 12.57 -16.48 -5.17
CA SER A 401 11.56 -17.37 -4.57
C SER A 401 10.10 -16.95 -4.84
N GLY A 402 9.89 -15.92 -5.66
CA GLY A 402 8.56 -15.47 -6.10
C GLY A 402 7.80 -14.58 -5.12
N TRP A 403 8.47 -13.91 -4.19
CA TRP A 403 7.79 -12.98 -3.27
C TRP A 403 7.06 -11.83 -3.96
N GLY A 404 7.61 -11.34 -5.09
CA GLY A 404 6.93 -10.33 -5.91
C GLY A 404 5.55 -10.80 -6.38
N ASP A 405 5.45 -12.06 -6.81
CA ASP A 405 4.20 -12.65 -7.31
C ASP A 405 3.22 -12.93 -6.17
N LYS A 406 3.69 -13.54 -5.07
CA LYS A 406 2.87 -13.79 -3.87
C LYS A 406 2.20 -12.52 -3.31
N LEU A 407 2.93 -11.39 -3.31
CA LEU A 407 2.39 -10.10 -2.89
C LEU A 407 1.30 -9.61 -3.85
N ARG A 408 1.56 -9.66 -5.17
CA ARG A 408 0.59 -9.23 -6.19
C ARG A 408 -0.68 -10.10 -6.20
N GLU A 409 -0.54 -11.41 -6.09
CA GLU A 409 -1.67 -12.36 -5.94
C GLU A 409 -2.52 -12.06 -4.69
N SER A 410 -1.89 -11.51 -3.66
CA SER A 410 -2.55 -11.05 -2.44
C SER A 410 -3.07 -9.61 -2.49
N ASN A 411 -3.10 -8.99 -3.68
CA ASN A 411 -3.48 -7.59 -3.93
C ASN A 411 -2.61 -6.55 -3.19
N ILE A 412 -1.33 -6.87 -2.94
CA ILE A 412 -0.35 -5.95 -2.36
C ILE A 412 0.61 -5.49 -3.47
N ALA A 413 0.62 -4.18 -3.72
CA ALA A 413 1.53 -3.60 -4.70
C ALA A 413 3.00 -3.74 -4.24
N CYS A 414 3.92 -4.04 -5.16
CA CYS A 414 5.32 -4.20 -4.83
C CYS A 414 6.28 -3.66 -5.90
N VAL A 415 7.45 -3.21 -5.47
CA VAL A 415 8.59 -2.85 -6.32
C VAL A 415 9.53 -4.05 -6.33
N ALA A 416 9.21 -5.01 -7.19
CA ALA A 416 10.00 -6.21 -7.47
C ALA A 416 9.48 -6.89 -8.74
N PRO A 417 10.34 -7.57 -9.51
CA PRO A 417 9.90 -8.30 -10.68
C PRO A 417 9.13 -9.57 -10.30
N SER A 418 8.60 -10.26 -11.30
CA SER A 418 8.10 -11.62 -11.10
C SER A 418 9.25 -12.59 -10.93
N GLN A 419 8.96 -13.78 -10.40
CA GLN A 419 9.92 -14.88 -10.32
C GLN A 419 10.51 -15.16 -11.71
N LYS A 420 9.66 -15.21 -12.74
CA LYS A 420 10.10 -15.44 -14.12
C LYS A 420 11.03 -14.32 -14.61
N ALA A 421 10.69 -13.07 -14.37
CA ALA A 421 11.54 -11.95 -14.78
C ALA A 421 12.85 -11.86 -13.97
N SER A 422 12.89 -12.45 -12.76
CA SER A 422 14.09 -12.51 -11.93
C SER A 422 15.18 -13.44 -12.49
N GLN A 423 14.86 -14.29 -13.47
CA GLN A 423 15.85 -15.14 -14.15
C GLN A 423 16.98 -14.36 -14.81
N LEU A 424 16.78 -13.07 -15.11
CA LEU A 424 17.85 -12.17 -15.54
C LEU A 424 19.03 -12.09 -14.54
N GLU A 425 18.80 -12.26 -13.23
CA GLU A 425 19.84 -12.37 -12.19
C GLU A 425 20.00 -13.81 -11.70
N SER A 426 18.90 -14.54 -11.50
CA SER A 426 18.94 -15.85 -10.84
C SER A 426 19.50 -16.98 -11.71
N SER A 427 19.63 -16.78 -13.03
CA SER A 427 20.32 -17.69 -13.95
C SER A 427 21.15 -16.88 -14.97
N LYS A 428 22.48 -16.92 -14.83
CA LYS A 428 23.38 -16.23 -15.79
C LYS A 428 23.30 -16.88 -17.17
N ALA A 429 23.10 -18.19 -17.25
CA ALA A 429 22.89 -18.89 -18.52
C ALA A 429 21.62 -18.35 -19.22
N PHE A 430 20.50 -18.22 -18.50
CA PHE A 430 19.28 -17.59 -19.03
C PHE A 430 19.56 -16.15 -19.50
N ALA A 431 20.18 -15.33 -18.65
CA ALA A 431 20.45 -13.93 -18.98
C ALA A 431 21.31 -13.77 -20.24
N LYS A 432 22.31 -14.64 -20.41
CA LYS A 432 23.19 -14.65 -21.58
C LYS A 432 22.47 -15.08 -22.85
N ASN A 433 21.72 -16.18 -22.80
CA ASN A 433 20.90 -16.65 -23.91
C ASN A 433 19.82 -15.61 -24.29
N PHE A 434 19.18 -14.99 -23.31
CA PHE A 434 18.25 -13.88 -23.52
C PHE A 434 18.92 -12.72 -24.26
N MET A 435 20.10 -12.29 -23.82
CA MET A 435 20.82 -11.21 -24.49
C MET A 435 21.21 -11.57 -25.93
N GLN A 436 21.69 -12.80 -26.17
CA GLN A 436 22.04 -13.26 -27.51
C GLN A 436 20.82 -13.27 -28.44
N ASN A 437 19.70 -13.85 -28.00
CA ASN A 437 18.46 -13.97 -28.76
C ASN A 437 17.86 -12.61 -29.15
N HIS A 438 18.05 -11.59 -28.30
CA HIS A 438 17.54 -10.25 -28.53
C HIS A 438 18.61 -9.24 -28.99
N ARG A 439 19.81 -9.74 -29.34
CA ARG A 439 20.94 -8.93 -29.85
C ARG A 439 21.34 -7.79 -28.91
N ILE A 440 21.27 -8.04 -27.60
CA ILE A 440 21.77 -7.13 -26.56
C ILE A 440 23.28 -7.36 -26.40
N PRO A 441 24.13 -6.32 -26.50
CA PRO A 441 25.58 -6.50 -26.44
C PRO A 441 26.04 -7.09 -25.10
N THR A 442 26.76 -8.20 -25.15
CA THR A 442 27.41 -8.84 -23.99
C THR A 442 28.71 -9.53 -24.42
N ALA A 443 29.47 -10.08 -23.48
CA ALA A 443 30.63 -10.92 -23.77
C ALA A 443 30.23 -12.15 -24.60
N HIS A 444 31.07 -12.57 -25.55
CA HIS A 444 30.95 -13.90 -26.15
C HIS A 444 30.98 -14.96 -25.04
N PHE A 445 30.09 -15.96 -25.14
CA PHE A 445 29.92 -16.96 -24.09
C PHE A 445 29.44 -18.30 -24.65
N SER A 446 29.63 -19.33 -23.84
CA SER A 446 29.01 -20.65 -23.99
C SER A 446 28.49 -21.14 -22.62
N THR A 447 27.46 -21.97 -22.62
CA THR A 447 26.83 -22.53 -21.41
C THR A 447 26.93 -24.04 -21.41
N PHE A 448 27.15 -24.64 -20.25
CA PHE A 448 27.39 -26.07 -20.09
C PHE A 448 26.63 -26.62 -18.88
N THR A 449 26.14 -27.85 -18.99
CA THR A 449 25.48 -28.58 -17.90
C THR A 449 26.39 -29.59 -17.21
N ASP A 450 27.57 -29.86 -17.78
CA ASP A 450 28.54 -30.81 -17.27
C ASP A 450 29.97 -30.24 -17.38
N GLN A 451 30.83 -30.67 -16.46
CA GLN A 451 32.20 -30.18 -16.37
C GLN A 451 33.08 -30.67 -17.53
N GLU A 452 32.83 -31.86 -18.07
CA GLU A 452 33.66 -32.43 -19.14
C GLU A 452 33.55 -31.62 -20.43
N THR A 453 32.32 -31.31 -20.86
CA THR A 453 32.08 -30.49 -22.05
C THR A 453 32.57 -29.05 -21.86
N ALA A 454 32.44 -28.50 -20.64
CA ALA A 454 32.98 -27.19 -20.30
C ALA A 454 34.52 -27.15 -20.41
N LYS A 455 35.20 -28.20 -19.92
CA LYS A 455 36.66 -28.35 -20.06
C LYS A 455 37.05 -28.52 -21.53
N PHE A 456 36.37 -29.38 -22.27
CA PHE A 456 36.63 -29.55 -23.70
C PHE A 456 36.54 -28.22 -24.47
N TYR A 457 35.54 -27.38 -24.17
CA TYR A 457 35.44 -26.04 -24.75
C TYR A 457 36.63 -25.14 -24.43
N VAL A 458 37.14 -25.17 -23.19
CA VAL A 458 38.33 -24.39 -22.80
C VAL A 458 39.58 -24.90 -23.52
N GLU A 459 39.71 -26.22 -23.67
CA GLU A 459 40.83 -26.87 -24.33
C GLU A 459 40.91 -26.49 -25.82
N GLU A 460 39.79 -26.59 -26.53
CA GLU A 460 39.70 -26.32 -27.97
C GLU A 460 39.61 -24.81 -28.33
N SER A 461 39.39 -23.94 -27.35
CA SER A 461 39.32 -22.50 -27.59
C SER A 461 40.68 -21.92 -27.99
N ASP A 462 40.71 -21.03 -28.98
CA ASP A 462 41.90 -20.25 -29.36
C ASP A 462 42.29 -19.20 -28.28
N GLN A 463 41.42 -18.96 -27.30
CA GLN A 463 41.67 -18.01 -26.20
C GLN A 463 42.39 -18.68 -25.03
N ASN A 464 43.15 -17.89 -24.27
CA ASN A 464 43.83 -18.34 -23.05
C ASN A 464 43.24 -17.74 -21.76
N GLU A 465 42.45 -16.67 -21.86
CA GLU A 465 41.84 -16.00 -20.73
C GLU A 465 40.32 -16.14 -20.78
N PHE A 466 39.72 -16.46 -19.64
CA PHE A 466 38.30 -16.78 -19.53
C PHE A 466 37.70 -16.17 -18.28
N VAL A 467 36.38 -15.97 -18.31
CA VAL A 467 35.61 -15.75 -17.10
C VAL A 467 34.67 -16.93 -16.92
N VAL A 468 34.91 -17.74 -15.89
CA VAL A 468 34.08 -18.90 -15.54
C VAL A 468 33.09 -18.46 -14.46
N LYS A 469 31.79 -18.68 -14.69
CA LYS A 469 30.73 -18.30 -13.75
C LYS A 469 29.79 -19.46 -13.47
N LYS A 470 29.40 -19.58 -12.21
CA LYS A 470 28.25 -20.37 -11.77
C LYS A 470 26.96 -19.68 -12.22
N SER A 471 26.06 -20.41 -12.87
CA SER A 471 24.81 -19.84 -13.43
C SER A 471 23.89 -19.31 -12.34
N GLY A 472 23.62 -20.11 -11.31
CA GLY A 472 22.76 -19.74 -10.19
C GLY A 472 23.27 -18.57 -9.32
N LEU A 473 22.46 -18.21 -8.32
CA LEU A 473 22.80 -17.19 -7.33
C LEU A 473 23.97 -17.65 -6.45
N ALA A 474 25.04 -16.85 -6.42
CA ALA A 474 26.27 -17.17 -5.68
C ALA A 474 26.79 -15.98 -4.84
N ALA A 475 25.96 -14.94 -4.60
CA ALA A 475 26.32 -13.74 -3.85
C ALA A 475 27.68 -13.11 -4.25
N GLY A 476 27.97 -13.09 -5.56
CA GLY A 476 29.22 -12.56 -6.13
C GLY A 476 30.45 -13.45 -5.97
N LYS A 477 30.35 -14.62 -5.33
CA LYS A 477 31.48 -15.55 -5.10
C LYS A 477 31.67 -16.60 -6.18
N GLY A 478 30.69 -16.79 -7.07
CA GLY A 478 30.72 -17.77 -8.15
C GLY A 478 31.22 -17.22 -9.48
N VAL A 479 32.15 -16.27 -9.47
CA VAL A 479 32.74 -15.65 -10.66
C VAL A 479 34.26 -15.73 -10.54
N PHE A 480 34.89 -16.41 -11.49
CA PHE A 480 36.33 -16.64 -11.53
C PHE A 480 36.91 -16.00 -12.79
N ILE A 481 37.90 -15.12 -12.61
CA ILE A 481 38.67 -14.54 -13.70
C ILE A 481 39.92 -15.42 -13.85
N CYS A 482 40.10 -16.01 -15.02
CA CYS A 482 41.12 -17.00 -15.30
C CYS A 482 42.06 -16.44 -16.37
N HIS A 483 43.34 -16.30 -16.04
CA HIS A 483 44.39 -15.80 -16.93
C HIS A 483 45.12 -16.93 -17.68
N SER A 484 44.67 -18.17 -17.50
CA SER A 484 45.13 -19.35 -18.24
C SER A 484 44.03 -20.40 -18.37
N LYS A 485 44.16 -21.31 -19.36
CA LYS A 485 43.32 -22.51 -19.50
C LYS A 485 43.33 -23.38 -18.23
N SER A 486 44.49 -23.51 -17.59
CA SER A 486 44.63 -24.26 -16.32
C SER A 486 43.77 -23.66 -15.21
N GLU A 487 43.80 -22.35 -15.02
CA GLU A 487 42.96 -21.67 -14.03
C GLU A 487 41.46 -21.81 -14.36
N ALA A 488 41.11 -21.84 -15.65
CA ALA A 488 39.74 -22.07 -16.09
C ALA A 488 39.28 -23.49 -15.78
N PHE A 489 40.12 -24.52 -15.99
CA PHE A 489 39.82 -25.90 -15.59
C PHE A 489 39.58 -26.03 -14.09
N GLU A 490 40.48 -25.48 -13.26
CA GLU A 490 40.29 -25.47 -11.80
C GLU A 490 39.01 -24.74 -11.38
N SER A 491 38.62 -23.71 -12.11
CA SER A 491 37.40 -22.94 -11.82
C SER A 491 36.14 -23.69 -12.24
N VAL A 492 36.18 -24.44 -13.33
CA VAL A 492 35.12 -25.36 -13.76
C VAL A 492 34.91 -26.46 -12.71
N GLU A 493 35.99 -27.04 -12.19
CA GLU A 493 35.93 -28.09 -11.17
C GLU A 493 35.28 -27.62 -9.86
N LYS A 494 35.41 -26.34 -9.52
CA LYS A 494 34.80 -25.74 -8.32
C LYS A 494 33.27 -25.58 -8.43
N ILE A 495 32.68 -25.77 -9.62
CA ILE A 495 31.23 -25.62 -9.84
C ILE A 495 30.60 -27.01 -9.95
N HIS A 496 29.86 -27.41 -8.92
CA HIS A 496 29.09 -28.65 -8.88
C HIS A 496 27.58 -28.37 -8.89
N ASP A 497 26.81 -29.27 -9.50
CA ASP A 497 25.33 -29.27 -9.52
C ASP A 497 24.69 -27.94 -9.98
N ASP A 498 25.33 -27.24 -10.92
CA ASP A 498 24.81 -26.00 -11.52
C ASP A 498 25.33 -25.87 -12.97
N GLU A 499 24.67 -25.05 -13.78
CA GLU A 499 25.15 -24.70 -15.11
C GLU A 499 26.39 -23.81 -15.01
N ILE A 500 27.30 -23.98 -15.96
CA ILE A 500 28.55 -23.25 -16.08
C ILE A 500 28.42 -22.29 -17.26
N VAL A 501 28.76 -21.03 -17.05
CA VAL A 501 28.89 -20.03 -18.11
C VAL A 501 30.37 -19.71 -18.26
N ILE A 502 30.91 -19.89 -19.47
CA ILE A 502 32.28 -19.50 -19.81
C ILE A 502 32.20 -18.33 -20.79
N GLU A 503 32.83 -17.21 -20.44
CA GLU A 503 32.81 -15.97 -21.22
C GLU A 503 34.21 -15.54 -21.63
N GLU A 504 34.32 -14.78 -22.73
CA GLU A 504 35.53 -14.02 -23.03
C GLU A 504 35.86 -13.02 -21.91
N LEU A 505 37.15 -12.83 -21.63
CA LEU A 505 37.59 -11.77 -20.73
C LEU A 505 37.50 -10.41 -21.44
N MET A 506 36.56 -9.57 -21.00
CA MET A 506 36.43 -8.20 -21.50
C MET A 506 37.32 -7.23 -20.70
N ASN A 507 37.82 -6.21 -21.39
CA ASN A 507 38.64 -5.15 -20.80
C ASN A 507 37.97 -3.77 -20.95
N GLY A 508 38.03 -2.97 -19.88
CA GLY A 508 37.50 -1.60 -19.84
C GLY A 508 36.95 -1.22 -18.48
N PRO A 509 36.61 0.06 -18.24
CA PRO A 509 36.02 0.48 -16.98
C PRO A 509 34.60 -0.06 -16.80
N GLU A 510 34.30 -0.52 -15.58
CA GLU A 510 32.98 -1.00 -15.15
C GLU A 510 32.09 0.14 -14.65
N VAL A 511 30.81 0.09 -15.00
CA VAL A 511 29.77 0.98 -14.45
C VAL A 511 28.46 0.24 -14.20
N SER A 512 27.87 0.52 -13.05
CA SER A 512 26.52 0.08 -12.70
C SER A 512 25.51 1.12 -13.15
N TYR A 513 24.55 0.72 -13.98
CA TYR A 513 23.45 1.56 -14.47
C TYR A 513 22.12 1.13 -13.84
N PHE A 514 21.33 2.09 -13.35
CA PHE A 514 20.09 1.80 -12.62
C PHE A 514 18.87 2.42 -13.27
N ALA A 515 17.84 1.60 -13.47
CA ALA A 515 16.51 2.04 -13.87
C ALA A 515 15.43 1.46 -12.94
N LEU A 516 14.46 2.29 -12.57
CA LEU A 516 13.20 1.84 -11.99
C LEU A 516 12.21 1.60 -13.12
N CYS A 517 11.56 0.45 -13.16
CA CYS A 517 10.71 0.00 -14.25
C CYS A 517 9.32 -0.40 -13.72
N ASP A 518 8.28 -0.28 -14.53
CA ASP A 518 6.90 -0.62 -14.14
C ASP A 518 6.24 -1.72 -14.99
N GLY A 519 7.04 -2.38 -15.83
CA GLY A 519 6.59 -3.34 -16.84
C GLY A 519 6.36 -2.72 -18.22
N THR A 520 6.24 -1.39 -18.32
CA THR A 520 5.99 -0.68 -19.58
C THR A 520 6.91 0.52 -19.82
N ASP A 521 7.22 1.27 -18.78
CA ASP A 521 8.01 2.49 -18.78
C ASP A 521 9.13 2.39 -17.73
N TYR A 522 10.07 3.33 -17.77
CA TYR A 522 11.20 3.38 -16.85
C TYR A 522 11.63 4.80 -16.45
N LEU A 523 12.27 4.92 -15.30
CA LEU A 523 13.00 6.09 -14.85
C LEU A 523 14.45 5.73 -14.57
N THR A 524 15.37 6.42 -15.25
CA THR A 524 16.80 6.32 -14.98
C THR A 524 17.12 6.93 -13.61
N LEU A 525 17.69 6.14 -12.71
CA LEU A 525 18.09 6.57 -11.36
C LEU A 525 19.53 7.10 -11.33
N GLY A 526 20.37 6.64 -12.26
CA GLY A 526 21.72 7.11 -12.45
C GLY A 526 22.73 5.96 -12.56
N THR A 527 24.01 6.36 -12.50
CA THR A 527 25.16 5.46 -12.60
C THR A 527 25.98 5.46 -11.32
N ALA A 528 26.66 4.37 -11.04
CA ALA A 528 27.57 4.22 -9.92
C ALA A 528 28.78 3.37 -10.34
N CYS A 529 29.92 3.58 -9.67
CA CYS A 529 31.08 2.70 -9.76
C CYS A 529 31.36 2.16 -8.37
N ASP A 530 31.40 0.84 -8.23
CA ASP A 530 31.67 0.15 -6.99
C ASP A 530 33.12 -0.35 -6.92
N TYR A 531 33.55 -0.68 -5.71
CA TYR A 531 34.88 -1.22 -5.43
C TYR A 531 34.73 -2.57 -4.74
N LYS A 532 34.78 -3.66 -5.52
CA LYS A 532 34.51 -5.03 -5.04
C LYS A 532 35.66 -5.62 -4.21
N ARG A 533 36.90 -5.24 -4.48
CA ARG A 533 38.09 -5.81 -3.82
C ARG A 533 38.29 -5.26 -2.41
N LEU A 534 38.78 -6.11 -1.50
CA LEU A 534 38.93 -5.80 -0.07
C LEU A 534 39.97 -4.70 0.21
N LEU A 535 41.10 -4.74 -0.48
CA LEU A 535 42.27 -3.91 -0.21
C LEU A 535 42.43 -2.80 -1.25
N ASP A 536 43.18 -1.76 -0.87
CA ASP A 536 43.55 -0.64 -1.75
C ASP A 536 44.30 -1.14 -3.00
N GLY A 537 44.15 -0.42 -4.11
CA GLY A 537 44.71 -0.78 -5.41
C GLY A 537 44.04 -2.02 -6.02
N ASP A 538 42.77 -2.26 -5.68
CA ASP A 538 41.95 -3.39 -6.14
C ASP A 538 42.57 -4.77 -5.87
N LYS A 539 43.19 -4.91 -4.68
CA LYS A 539 43.84 -6.15 -4.24
C LYS A 539 42.98 -6.97 -3.27
N GLY A 540 43.38 -8.23 -3.07
CA GLY A 540 42.72 -9.15 -2.15
C GLY A 540 41.46 -9.79 -2.74
N PRO A 541 40.65 -10.49 -1.93
CA PRO A 541 39.48 -11.20 -2.42
C PRO A 541 38.38 -10.24 -2.91
N ASN A 542 37.52 -10.74 -3.79
CA ASN A 542 36.24 -10.09 -4.08
C ASN A 542 35.34 -10.11 -2.83
N THR A 543 34.61 -9.02 -2.64
CA THR A 543 33.66 -8.81 -1.55
C THR A 543 32.29 -8.44 -2.13
N GLY A 544 31.31 -8.17 -1.26
CA GLY A 544 30.05 -7.56 -1.69
C GLY A 544 30.17 -6.07 -2.04
N GLY A 545 31.35 -5.46 -1.91
CA GLY A 545 31.62 -4.05 -2.18
C GLY A 545 32.09 -3.30 -0.93
N MET A 546 33.27 -2.68 -1.01
CA MET A 546 33.95 -1.91 0.05
C MET A 546 33.71 -0.39 -0.05
N GLY A 547 33.11 0.06 -1.15
CA GLY A 547 32.77 1.46 -1.35
C GLY A 547 32.21 1.68 -2.74
N CYS A 548 31.72 2.89 -2.97
CA CYS A 548 31.11 3.28 -4.24
C CYS A 548 31.13 4.79 -4.41
N TYR A 549 31.07 5.29 -5.64
CA TYR A 549 30.72 6.69 -5.92
C TYR A 549 29.67 6.83 -7.02
N SER A 550 28.96 7.95 -6.99
CA SER A 550 27.97 8.33 -8.00
C SER A 550 27.96 9.85 -8.22
N PRO A 551 27.72 10.36 -9.45
CA PRO A 551 27.63 9.60 -10.70
C PRO A 551 28.98 9.03 -11.14
N ALA A 552 28.97 8.10 -12.10
CA ALA A 552 30.18 7.70 -12.81
C ALA A 552 30.62 8.86 -13.69
N HIS A 553 31.53 9.70 -13.20
CA HIS A 553 31.87 11.00 -13.79
C HIS A 553 32.43 10.92 -15.23
N TRP A 554 32.91 9.74 -15.64
CA TRP A 554 33.42 9.44 -16.97
C TRP A 554 32.33 8.97 -17.96
N VAL A 555 31.10 8.71 -17.49
CA VAL A 555 29.95 8.38 -18.34
C VAL A 555 29.24 9.66 -18.78
N SER A 556 29.32 9.97 -20.06
CA SER A 556 28.67 11.15 -20.63
C SER A 556 27.16 10.97 -20.82
N SER A 557 26.41 12.05 -21.01
CA SER A 557 24.99 11.95 -21.38
C SER A 557 24.77 11.26 -22.74
N LYS A 558 25.77 11.30 -23.64
CA LYS A 558 25.74 10.54 -24.89
C LYS A 558 25.85 9.04 -24.61
N ASP A 559 26.76 8.66 -23.71
CA ASP A 559 26.92 7.27 -23.27
C ASP A 559 25.64 6.74 -22.61
N THR A 560 25.01 7.52 -21.73
CA THR A 560 23.69 7.18 -21.16
C THR A 560 22.65 6.88 -22.23
N ARG A 561 22.51 7.75 -23.25
CA ARG A 561 21.57 7.51 -24.35
C ARG A 561 21.92 6.26 -25.16
N THR A 562 23.21 5.96 -25.34
CA THR A 562 23.66 4.74 -25.99
C THR A 562 23.24 3.51 -25.18
N ILE A 563 23.55 3.48 -23.87
CA ILE A 563 23.14 2.40 -22.95
C ILE A 563 21.63 2.19 -22.99
N GLU A 564 20.85 3.27 -22.94
CA GLU A 564 19.39 3.19 -23.01
C GLU A 564 18.90 2.58 -24.33
N LYS A 565 19.52 2.97 -25.46
CA LYS A 565 19.14 2.52 -26.81
C LYS A 565 19.55 1.08 -27.09
N THR A 566 20.75 0.67 -26.68
CA THR A 566 21.35 -0.61 -27.07
C THR A 566 21.16 -1.71 -26.03
N VAL A 567 20.88 -1.35 -24.77
CA VAL A 567 20.75 -2.30 -23.68
C VAL A 567 19.37 -2.20 -23.03
N LEU A 568 19.08 -1.10 -22.31
CA LEU A 568 17.88 -1.03 -21.45
C LEU A 568 16.57 -1.21 -22.24
N LYS A 569 16.34 -0.41 -23.29
CA LYS A 569 15.10 -0.47 -24.07
C LYS A 569 14.92 -1.83 -24.77
N PRO A 570 15.94 -2.41 -25.43
CA PRO A 570 15.86 -3.77 -25.93
C PRO A 570 15.49 -4.80 -24.87
N THR A 571 16.13 -4.76 -23.69
CA THR A 571 15.82 -5.65 -22.56
C THR A 571 14.36 -5.55 -22.15
N LEU A 572 13.86 -4.35 -21.85
CA LEU A 572 12.47 -4.17 -21.43
C LEU A 572 11.47 -4.59 -22.52
N LYS A 573 11.77 -4.31 -23.79
CA LYS A 573 10.94 -4.71 -24.92
C LYS A 573 10.89 -6.24 -25.07
N ALA A 574 12.03 -6.90 -24.94
CA ALA A 574 12.16 -8.34 -25.05
C ALA A 574 11.44 -9.06 -23.91
N MET A 575 11.66 -8.64 -22.65
CA MET A 575 10.94 -9.17 -21.48
C MET A 575 9.42 -9.05 -21.64
N LYS A 576 8.94 -7.89 -22.12
CA LYS A 576 7.51 -7.71 -22.40
C LYS A 576 7.01 -8.62 -23.52
N LYS A 577 7.79 -8.80 -24.60
CA LYS A 577 7.46 -9.69 -25.72
C LYS A 577 7.34 -11.15 -25.29
N GLU A 578 8.15 -11.59 -24.33
CA GLU A 578 8.14 -12.95 -23.77
C GLU A 578 7.08 -13.17 -22.68
N GLY A 579 6.22 -12.17 -22.42
CA GLY A 579 5.16 -12.28 -21.42
C GLY A 579 5.66 -12.15 -19.97
N THR A 580 6.88 -11.66 -19.76
CA THR A 580 7.53 -11.48 -18.45
C THR A 580 7.94 -10.02 -18.23
N PRO A 581 7.02 -9.04 -18.36
CA PRO A 581 7.36 -7.62 -18.27
C PRO A 581 8.11 -7.30 -16.97
N PHE A 582 9.21 -6.56 -17.09
CA PHE A 582 10.08 -6.26 -15.96
C PHE A 582 9.55 -5.08 -15.14
N GLN A 583 9.15 -5.35 -13.89
CA GLN A 583 8.71 -4.35 -12.90
C GLN A 583 9.69 -4.35 -11.73
N GLY A 584 10.08 -3.19 -11.18
CA GLY A 584 11.05 -3.10 -10.10
C GLY A 584 12.36 -2.43 -10.54
N ILE A 585 13.48 -2.81 -9.93
CA ILE A 585 14.78 -2.17 -10.18
C ILE A 585 15.60 -3.04 -11.11
N LEU A 586 15.94 -2.49 -12.28
CA LEU A 586 16.90 -3.10 -13.17
C LEU A 586 18.25 -2.43 -12.96
N PHE A 587 19.16 -3.18 -12.34
CA PHE A 587 20.58 -2.90 -12.30
C PHE A 587 21.22 -3.57 -13.50
N ILE A 588 22.05 -2.82 -14.23
CA ILE A 588 22.81 -3.34 -15.37
C ILE A 588 24.29 -3.07 -15.10
N GLY A 589 25.06 -4.13 -14.86
CA GLY A 589 26.50 -4.06 -14.81
C GLY A 589 27.03 -3.99 -16.24
N LEU A 590 27.78 -2.94 -16.55
CA LEU A 590 28.28 -2.67 -17.89
C LEU A 590 29.79 -2.52 -17.88
N MET A 591 30.43 -2.96 -18.96
CA MET A 591 31.81 -2.62 -19.26
C MET A 591 31.86 -1.73 -20.51
N LYS A 592 32.62 -0.63 -20.44
CA LYS A 592 32.91 0.19 -21.62
C LYS A 592 34.14 -0.35 -22.32
N THR A 593 33.96 -1.20 -23.33
CA THR A 593 35.06 -1.70 -24.14
C THR A 593 35.33 -0.74 -25.32
N ASP A 594 36.42 -1.00 -26.04
CA ASP A 594 36.72 -0.45 -27.36
C ASP A 594 35.55 -0.53 -28.38
N LYS A 595 34.74 -1.60 -28.32
CA LYS A 595 33.56 -1.84 -29.16
C LYS A 595 32.26 -1.24 -28.58
N GLY A 596 32.32 -0.54 -27.45
CA GLY A 596 31.20 0.12 -26.80
C GLY A 596 30.76 -0.54 -25.48
N PHE A 597 29.56 -0.19 -25.00
CA PHE A 597 29.03 -0.74 -23.75
C PHE A 597 28.51 -2.16 -23.96
N LYS A 598 29.04 -3.10 -23.19
CA LYS A 598 28.59 -4.51 -23.13
C LYS A 598 28.09 -4.84 -21.73
N VAL A 599 27.02 -5.62 -21.63
CA VAL A 599 26.47 -6.11 -20.36
C VAL A 599 27.36 -7.19 -19.77
N LEU A 600 27.78 -6.99 -18.53
CA LEU A 600 28.45 -7.99 -17.70
C LEU A 600 27.43 -8.91 -17.02
N GLU A 601 26.41 -8.30 -16.41
CA GLU A 601 25.37 -8.98 -15.67
C GLU A 601 24.15 -8.08 -15.46
N TYR A 602 22.99 -8.69 -15.22
CA TYR A 602 21.83 -8.01 -14.65
C TYR A 602 21.74 -8.33 -13.16
N ASN A 603 21.32 -7.34 -12.38
CA ASN A 603 20.73 -7.57 -11.07
C ASN A 603 19.30 -7.00 -11.10
N VAL A 604 18.37 -7.67 -10.44
CA VAL A 604 16.94 -7.35 -10.50
C VAL A 604 16.43 -6.63 -9.25
N ARG A 605 17.37 -6.02 -8.53
CA ARG A 605 17.19 -5.26 -7.30
C ARG A 605 18.23 -4.15 -7.22
N PHE A 606 18.14 -3.35 -6.17
CA PHE A 606 19.13 -2.33 -5.85
C PHE A 606 20.50 -2.93 -5.46
N GLY A 607 21.59 -2.28 -5.84
CA GLY A 607 22.96 -2.67 -5.47
C GLY A 607 23.28 -2.34 -4.00
N ASP A 608 24.24 -3.03 -3.40
CA ASP A 608 24.77 -2.68 -2.08
C ASP A 608 26.31 -2.77 -2.18
N PRO A 609 27.06 -1.65 -2.23
CA PRO A 609 26.69 -0.35 -1.66
C PRO A 609 26.22 0.76 -2.62
N GLU A 610 25.91 0.48 -3.88
CA GLU A 610 25.57 1.51 -4.87
C GLU A 610 24.35 2.34 -4.48
N THR A 611 23.35 1.71 -3.87
CA THR A 611 22.13 2.37 -3.39
C THR A 611 22.44 3.51 -2.42
N GLN A 612 23.43 3.31 -1.55
CA GLN A 612 23.88 4.28 -0.57
C GLN A 612 24.53 5.51 -1.22
N THR A 613 24.96 5.45 -2.48
CA THR A 613 25.43 6.62 -3.25
C THR A 613 24.35 7.24 -4.12
N LEU A 614 23.48 6.42 -4.73
CA LEU A 614 22.44 6.85 -5.66
C LEU A 614 21.34 7.63 -4.94
N LEU A 615 20.74 7.05 -3.90
CA LEU A 615 19.53 7.61 -3.29
C LEU A 615 19.76 8.98 -2.63
N PRO A 616 20.90 9.27 -1.99
CA PRO A 616 21.16 10.60 -1.46
C PRO A 616 21.21 11.70 -2.53
N ARG A 617 21.49 11.36 -3.79
CA ARG A 617 21.46 12.31 -4.92
C ARG A 617 20.04 12.59 -5.41
N ILE A 618 19.05 11.81 -5.03
CA ILE A 618 17.64 12.08 -5.35
C ILE A 618 17.11 13.13 -4.37
N LYS A 619 16.83 14.34 -4.88
CA LYS A 619 16.31 15.47 -4.09
C LYS A 619 14.86 15.26 -3.72
N GLU A 620 14.03 14.86 -4.69
CA GLU A 620 12.58 14.77 -4.55
C GLU A 620 12.02 13.62 -5.40
N GLY A 621 10.90 13.05 -4.97
CA GLY A 621 10.09 12.15 -5.80
C GLY A 621 10.40 10.66 -5.69
N PHE A 622 11.37 10.23 -4.87
CA PHE A 622 11.72 8.80 -4.79
C PHE A 622 10.55 7.92 -4.34
N HIS A 623 9.87 8.29 -3.24
CA HIS A 623 8.67 7.59 -2.78
C HIS A 623 7.57 7.56 -3.84
N GLU A 624 7.32 8.69 -4.51
CA GLU A 624 6.31 8.80 -5.56
C GLU A 624 6.64 7.90 -6.75
N ALA A 625 7.91 7.84 -7.16
CA ALA A 625 8.39 6.95 -8.20
C ALA A 625 8.18 5.48 -7.84
N CYS A 626 8.57 5.07 -6.62
CA CYS A 626 8.33 3.70 -6.14
C CYS A 626 6.84 3.36 -6.09
N TYR A 627 6.00 4.27 -5.58
CA TYR A 627 4.56 4.09 -5.54
C TYR A 627 3.99 3.86 -6.94
N PHE A 628 4.35 4.71 -7.91
CA PHE A 628 3.84 4.57 -9.28
C PHE A 628 4.40 3.35 -10.01
N ALA A 629 5.67 2.99 -9.79
CA ALA A 629 6.25 1.77 -10.34
C ALA A 629 5.53 0.52 -9.84
N ALA A 630 5.24 0.45 -8.54
CA ALA A 630 4.50 -0.67 -7.93
C ALA A 630 3.08 -0.84 -8.51
N HIS A 631 2.51 0.22 -9.08
CA HIS A 631 1.16 0.26 -9.64
C HIS A 631 1.11 0.32 -11.17
N GLY A 632 2.23 0.12 -11.88
CA GLY A 632 2.27 0.14 -13.35
C GLY A 632 1.95 1.51 -13.98
N LYS A 633 2.31 2.61 -13.31
CA LYS A 633 1.93 3.98 -13.68
C LYS A 633 3.11 4.96 -13.60
N LEU A 634 4.32 4.49 -13.87
CA LEU A 634 5.56 5.23 -13.66
C LEU A 634 5.68 6.47 -14.54
N ASN A 635 5.00 6.50 -15.69
CA ASN A 635 4.84 7.69 -16.53
C ASN A 635 4.24 8.92 -15.79
N LYS A 636 3.59 8.72 -14.62
CA LYS A 636 3.06 9.79 -13.77
C LYS A 636 4.05 10.31 -12.73
N ALA A 637 5.15 9.61 -12.51
CA ALA A 637 6.12 9.97 -11.49
C ALA A 637 6.98 11.16 -11.93
N LYS A 638 7.38 11.97 -10.96
CA LYS A 638 8.38 13.03 -11.15
C LYS A 638 9.53 12.77 -10.20
N LEU A 639 10.73 12.58 -10.74
CA LEU A 639 11.95 12.37 -9.97
C LEU A 639 12.92 13.52 -10.24
N LYS A 640 13.44 14.14 -9.18
CA LYS A 640 14.44 15.20 -9.31
C LYS A 640 15.75 14.75 -8.70
N THR A 641 16.78 14.67 -9.51
CA THR A 641 18.14 14.31 -9.10
C THR A 641 19.01 15.56 -8.87
N SER A 642 20.16 15.34 -8.26
CA SER A 642 21.17 16.34 -7.95
C SER A 642 22.42 16.12 -8.82
N ASP A 643 23.05 17.21 -9.24
CA ASP A 643 24.36 17.19 -9.90
C ASP A 643 25.52 17.03 -8.91
N LYS A 644 25.20 16.94 -7.61
CA LYS A 644 26.18 16.61 -6.55
C LYS A 644 26.74 15.19 -6.77
N HIS A 645 27.99 15.03 -6.34
CA HIS A 645 28.68 13.76 -6.28
C HIS A 645 28.54 13.17 -4.87
N SER A 646 28.39 11.85 -4.79
CA SER A 646 28.34 11.09 -3.54
C SER A 646 29.44 10.04 -3.52
N VAL A 647 30.07 9.86 -2.36
CA VAL A 647 31.03 8.78 -2.10
C VAL A 647 30.57 8.04 -0.87
N HIS A 648 30.45 6.72 -0.98
CA HIS A 648 30.12 5.81 0.11
C HIS A 648 31.34 4.96 0.47
N LEU A 649 31.68 4.95 1.75
CA LEU A 649 32.76 4.13 2.31
C LEU A 649 32.16 3.09 3.25
N VAL A 650 32.45 1.82 3.00
CA VAL A 650 32.01 0.71 3.88
C VAL A 650 33.08 0.46 4.94
N LYS A 651 32.64 0.24 6.17
CA LYS A 651 33.45 -0.30 7.26
C LYS A 651 33.04 -1.75 7.52
N ALA A 652 34.01 -2.65 7.43
CA ALA A 652 33.84 -4.08 7.58
C ALA A 652 34.55 -4.61 8.83
N SER A 653 34.14 -5.80 9.28
CA SER A 653 34.76 -6.50 10.41
C SER A 653 36.08 -7.19 10.01
N GLN A 654 36.96 -7.42 10.98
CA GLN A 654 38.34 -7.89 10.79
C GLN A 654 38.52 -9.09 9.85
N ASN A 655 37.63 -10.08 9.92
CA ASN A 655 37.78 -11.33 9.16
C ASN A 655 36.97 -11.36 7.85
N TYR A 656 36.32 -10.25 7.49
CA TYR A 656 35.57 -10.16 6.24
C TYR A 656 36.54 -10.18 5.02
N PRO A 657 36.22 -10.88 3.92
CA PRO A 657 35.04 -11.71 3.63
C PRO A 657 35.19 -13.21 3.96
N PHE A 658 36.28 -13.60 4.64
CA PHE A 658 36.66 -14.99 4.83
C PHE A 658 35.79 -15.71 5.86
N LYS A 659 35.58 -15.10 7.03
CA LYS A 659 34.76 -15.67 8.11
C LYS A 659 34.12 -14.57 8.97
N SER A 660 33.16 -14.98 9.80
CA SER A 660 32.55 -14.09 10.80
C SER A 660 33.58 -13.62 11.83
N SER A 661 33.35 -12.44 12.40
CA SER A 661 34.15 -11.88 13.50
C SER A 661 33.28 -11.83 14.75
N GLU A 662 33.91 -11.91 15.93
CA GLU A 662 33.21 -11.70 17.21
C GLU A 662 32.62 -10.29 17.27
N PRO A 663 31.43 -10.10 17.87
CA PRO A 663 30.82 -8.78 17.95
C PRO A 663 31.70 -7.75 18.66
N GLN A 664 31.86 -6.58 18.05
CA GLN A 664 32.67 -5.48 18.60
C GLN A 664 31.81 -4.24 18.83
N THR A 665 32.00 -3.58 19.97
CA THR A 665 31.28 -2.34 20.29
C THR A 665 31.59 -1.24 19.28
N ILE A 666 30.55 -0.58 18.77
CA ILE A 666 30.68 0.58 17.89
C ILE A 666 30.79 1.82 18.77
N GLU A 667 31.97 2.43 18.74
CA GLU A 667 32.32 3.65 19.43
C GLU A 667 31.99 4.86 18.55
N ASN A 668 31.21 5.79 19.14
CA ASN A 668 30.69 7.00 18.50
C ASN A 668 29.78 6.74 17.29
N THR A 669 28.87 7.69 17.05
CA THR A 669 28.08 7.79 15.82
C THR A 669 27.81 9.27 15.54
N PHE A 670 27.23 9.59 14.38
CA PHE A 670 26.77 10.93 14.10
C PHE A 670 25.36 10.88 13.50
N GLU A 671 24.61 11.96 13.71
CA GLU A 671 23.28 12.10 13.10
C GLU A 671 23.39 12.44 11.61
N SER A 672 22.71 11.64 10.79
CA SER A 672 22.60 11.85 9.35
C SER A 672 21.99 13.22 9.02
N ASN A 673 22.59 13.92 8.06
CA ASN A 673 22.15 15.23 7.57
C ASN A 673 22.28 15.34 6.04
N LYS A 674 21.97 16.49 5.44
CA LYS A 674 21.95 16.66 3.98
C LYS A 674 23.29 16.40 3.27
N GLU A 675 24.41 16.42 4.00
CA GLU A 675 25.76 16.28 3.44
C GLU A 675 26.44 14.97 3.84
N ALA A 676 26.13 14.42 5.01
CA ALA A 676 26.68 13.15 5.49
C ALA A 676 25.57 12.23 5.99
N GLN A 677 25.54 11.00 5.51
CA GLN A 677 24.58 9.96 5.87
C GLN A 677 25.32 8.76 6.45
N LEU A 678 24.78 8.17 7.52
CA LEU A 678 25.26 6.94 8.13
C LEU A 678 24.25 5.81 7.88
N TYR A 679 24.69 4.72 7.25
CA TYR A 679 23.87 3.56 6.95
C TYR A 679 24.39 2.31 7.65
N TYR A 680 23.62 1.80 8.60
CA TYR A 680 23.89 0.51 9.25
C TYR A 680 23.52 -0.69 8.37
N ALA A 681 24.39 -1.71 8.38
CA ALA A 681 24.21 -2.99 7.72
C ALA A 681 24.23 -4.14 8.74
N GLY A 682 25.39 -4.76 8.99
CA GLY A 682 25.57 -5.82 9.97
C GLY A 682 25.78 -5.29 11.39
N VAL A 683 24.71 -4.79 12.02
CA VAL A 683 24.74 -4.37 13.44
C VAL A 683 23.68 -5.09 14.26
N ALA A 684 23.95 -5.25 15.56
CA ALA A 684 23.01 -5.76 16.55
C ALA A 684 23.00 -4.87 17.79
N SER A 685 21.99 -5.02 18.64
CA SER A 685 21.93 -4.37 19.95
C SER A 685 22.56 -5.27 21.01
N GLN A 686 23.42 -4.71 21.84
CA GLN A 686 23.93 -5.34 23.05
C GLN A 686 23.79 -4.34 24.21
N GLY A 687 22.76 -4.53 25.03
CA GLY A 687 22.38 -3.54 26.05
C GLY A 687 22.01 -2.20 25.41
N ALA A 688 22.66 -1.12 25.86
CA ALA A 688 22.45 0.24 25.35
C ALA A 688 23.30 0.55 24.10
N HIS A 689 24.19 -0.35 23.67
CA HIS A 689 25.14 -0.11 22.60
C HIS A 689 24.79 -0.88 21.33
N LEU A 690 25.22 -0.35 20.19
CA LEU A 690 25.27 -1.10 18.94
C LEU A 690 26.62 -1.80 18.82
N VAL A 691 26.58 -3.03 18.33
CA VAL A 691 27.77 -3.84 18.06
C VAL A 691 27.83 -4.23 16.59
N ALA A 692 29.06 -4.29 16.06
CA ALA A 692 29.37 -4.83 14.75
C ALA A 692 29.05 -6.34 14.76
N ASN A 693 28.02 -6.78 14.03
CA ASN A 693 27.53 -8.15 14.04
C ASN A 693 27.31 -8.69 12.61
N GLY A 694 28.26 -8.38 11.71
CA GLY A 694 28.22 -8.85 10.33
C GLY A 694 29.51 -8.51 9.58
N GLY A 695 29.64 -9.06 8.38
CA GLY A 695 30.82 -8.83 7.52
C GLY A 695 31.01 -7.35 7.17
N ARG A 696 29.99 -6.76 6.52
CA ARG A 696 29.88 -5.31 6.32
C ARG A 696 29.02 -4.73 7.44
N VAL A 697 29.58 -3.80 8.21
CA VAL A 697 28.98 -3.34 9.47
C VAL A 697 28.12 -2.10 9.24
N LEU A 698 28.71 -1.07 8.67
CA LEU A 698 28.07 0.20 8.37
C LEU A 698 28.80 0.91 7.24
N GLY A 699 28.23 1.98 6.72
CA GLY A 699 28.92 2.83 5.77
C GLY A 699 28.51 4.29 5.86
N ILE A 700 29.41 5.15 5.43
CA ILE A 700 29.27 6.59 5.46
C ILE A 700 29.13 7.07 4.03
N THR A 701 28.06 7.80 3.71
CA THR A 701 27.94 8.53 2.44
C THR A 701 28.12 10.02 2.66
N CYS A 702 29.05 10.65 1.94
CA CYS A 702 29.15 12.11 1.88
C CYS A 702 28.78 12.64 0.49
N LEU A 703 28.10 13.78 0.45
CA LEU A 703 27.65 14.46 -0.76
C LEU A 703 28.28 15.84 -0.89
N SER A 704 28.86 16.13 -2.05
CA SER A 704 29.46 17.44 -2.33
C SER A 704 29.31 17.85 -3.79
N LYS A 705 29.81 19.03 -4.14
CA LYS A 705 29.77 19.56 -5.51
C LYS A 705 30.62 18.74 -6.49
N ASP A 706 31.70 18.14 -6.01
CA ASP A 706 32.64 17.34 -6.80
C ASP A 706 33.10 16.09 -6.03
N LEU A 707 33.61 15.10 -6.78
CA LEU A 707 34.03 13.80 -6.25
C LEU A 707 35.16 13.94 -5.21
N LYS A 708 36.16 14.78 -5.49
CA LYS A 708 37.32 15.02 -4.63
C LYS A 708 36.91 15.52 -3.24
N THR A 709 35.97 16.46 -3.19
CA THR A 709 35.47 17.03 -1.94
C THR A 709 34.60 16.03 -1.18
N ALA A 710 33.71 15.31 -1.87
CA ALA A 710 32.90 14.25 -1.25
C ALA A 710 33.79 13.15 -0.64
N ARG A 711 34.85 12.75 -1.34
CA ARG A 711 35.86 11.82 -0.86
C ARG A 711 36.58 12.34 0.38
N LYS A 712 37.11 13.57 0.37
CA LYS A 712 37.76 14.15 1.57
C LYS A 712 36.84 14.14 2.78
N LEU A 713 35.55 14.46 2.59
CA LEU A 713 34.55 14.47 3.66
C LEU A 713 34.24 13.07 4.18
N VAL A 714 34.12 12.07 3.31
CA VAL A 714 33.78 10.70 3.72
C VAL A 714 34.84 10.12 4.65
N TYR A 715 36.13 10.32 4.35
CA TYR A 715 37.23 9.85 5.21
C TYR A 715 37.30 10.61 6.53
N LYS A 716 37.05 11.92 6.52
CA LYS A 716 36.97 12.71 7.75
C LYS A 716 35.86 12.16 8.66
N LYS A 717 34.67 11.90 8.12
CA LYS A 717 33.52 11.37 8.87
C LYS A 717 33.73 9.92 9.32
N ALA A 718 34.31 9.08 8.48
CA ALA A 718 34.64 7.69 8.84
C ALA A 718 35.70 7.61 9.96
N ALA A 719 36.52 8.64 10.11
CA ALA A 719 37.47 8.75 11.22
C ALA A 719 36.78 9.00 12.58
N GLU A 720 35.52 9.42 12.63
CA GLU A 720 34.78 9.69 13.87
C GLU A 720 34.22 8.41 14.52
N ILE A 721 33.97 7.36 13.73
CA ILE A 721 33.35 6.10 14.18
C ILE A 721 34.44 5.02 14.28
N ARG A 722 34.49 4.28 15.38
CA ARG A 722 35.48 3.22 15.62
C ARG A 722 34.82 1.93 16.08
N PHE A 723 35.39 0.79 15.73
CA PHE A 723 35.22 -0.47 16.45
C PHE A 723 36.49 -1.30 16.28
N SER A 724 36.76 -2.20 17.23
CA SER A 724 37.95 -3.04 17.19
C SER A 724 37.99 -3.88 15.91
N GLY A 725 39.15 -3.93 15.26
CA GLY A 725 39.35 -4.73 14.04
C GLY A 725 38.65 -4.20 12.79
N GLU A 726 38.18 -2.94 12.77
CA GLU A 726 37.55 -2.35 11.59
C GLU A 726 38.49 -2.31 10.36
N GLN A 727 37.91 -2.54 9.18
CA GLN A 727 38.59 -2.48 7.89
C GLN A 727 37.82 -1.60 6.92
N TYR A 728 38.52 -0.74 6.19
CA TYR A 728 37.95 0.04 5.09
C TYR A 728 39.06 0.48 4.13
N ARG A 729 38.70 0.64 2.85
CA ARG A 729 39.63 1.09 1.81
C ARG A 729 39.92 2.58 1.89
N LYS A 730 41.15 2.98 1.60
CA LYS A 730 41.59 4.38 1.60
C LYS A 730 41.58 5.02 0.21
N ASP A 731 41.15 4.33 -0.83
CA ASP A 731 41.21 4.75 -2.24
C ASP A 731 39.85 4.80 -2.97
N ILE A 732 38.71 4.68 -2.26
CA ILE A 732 37.37 4.76 -2.87
C ILE A 732 37.15 6.09 -3.62
N GLY A 733 36.93 6.01 -4.93
CA GLY A 733 36.74 7.18 -5.81
C GLY A 733 38.04 7.83 -6.28
N LEU A 734 39.18 7.13 -6.20
CA LEU A 734 40.40 7.46 -6.94
C LEU A 734 40.40 6.85 -8.33
#